data_AF-A0A1B8GL43-F1
#
_entry.id   AF-A0A1B8GL43-F1
#
_cell.length_a   1.000
_cell.length_b   1.000
_cell.length_c   1.000
_cell.angle_alpha   90.00
_cell.angle_beta   90.00
_cell.angle_gamma   90.00
#
_symmetry.space_group_name_H-M   'P 1'
#
loop_
_entity.id
_entity.type
_entity.pdbx_description
1 polymer ?
#
loop_
_entity_poly.entity_id
_entity_poly.type
_entity_poly.pdbx_seq_one_letter_code
_entity_poly.pdbx_strand_id
1 'polypeptide(L)'
;MDNLPLDHSSAIADFRAARKKYTQKAACGRNYVLVKKLKLWLESNGTDGRSQASHLLDFAYRKRSRHRPVLPISRDVLSDKRNGCLLVFCILLELDCGHLIDEFWRQDICDKHLPINLHSLQEKAATMVTSDSNSLANGFNNLQWQFCPTTFELRRGRKLVVDHILPFYRKEKINDKGATAQLWQIEVAEEFVDPNLARAVAKDGNYNDPNDDIGQRYHFAIKTFDEGKRDLFKNEKEAFLALRDHPGMIQYLGDYEHVEIRQSSSPQIITPGGTLETGTIKANTSNIILEYGDHDLDEYFMEFVPPVFQSEIKSFWECLFDVADAVKHIHHLKVNTEGRTQEFNGWHADIKPDNILIVQGKFKLADPGFATFVKKKNTETEPKKVVAGGTETYSAPERRYSSSGTREGAVSQTIDIWSLGCVFSIAATWVVLGHEGIRQFTRLRQRSIRNSSEEQAAHRTRPHPDLDHFHNGKEVLPDVLSWHAYLRSVLRKSDTITSSVLDLIDKDMFVGDAGCRIKATELCKKLHDIKSHMQTETRALPKAIMEALLEVDEAPPKESMASTTHELTMPKESPTIVDKRQAQKSALLGAPLKMTARRSEYLKSELSNSYVNFQTDDEYPEISITVPSSHKPVTQKVNEEPRPLNRRNSRIQEENISTRKDAEAPLSPRYMQIGSFATTMQRPVNRKRRTNPPQDIFQAREEVKSRTKMRLFGRKTTKDELLSRHFSNRDIKFLVDNAESMSRYWANAKFLLETLILKAIGQDDNGMDLSFTFGNISVQNSNVVSKFTDAMDDQEARPRDHLHTDMKGSLGDIFYEYFQVAKKRGSWSKNLTLIVLTDGKWDGMEDKNGVDTMIIEFGNQVQKIFGNLKHRPVSIEFIQFGHDPNATSRLRRLDDDLVYSGIPDIVDFEHCSGDVNKMLLGSFVEEYDDDEEPATMSIISELDGVPLTETPLQQPTNYFPTSSTAETGLFELATRQPISSQVRRNTATAEPQREQFTRSSRHSYHPR
;
A
#
# COMPACT_ATOMS: atom_id res chain seq x y z
N MET A 1 29.31 -43.73 27.53
CA MET A 1 28.02 -44.28 28.03
C MET A 1 26.98 -43.89 27.00
N ASP A 2 26.77 -44.73 26.00
CA ASP A 2 26.32 -44.25 24.69
C ASP A 2 25.11 -45.06 24.21
N ASN A 3 24.19 -44.39 23.49
CA ASN A 3 22.82 -44.82 23.20
C ASN A 3 21.82 -44.68 24.37
N LEU A 4 21.58 -43.44 24.80
CA LEU A 4 20.17 -43.03 24.98
C LEU A 4 19.59 -42.79 23.58
N PRO A 5 18.39 -43.31 23.24
CA PRO A 5 17.76 -43.03 21.97
C PRO A 5 17.33 -41.56 21.93
N LEU A 6 17.90 -40.78 21.01
CA LEU A 6 17.41 -39.44 20.71
C LEU A 6 15.99 -39.54 20.18
N ASP A 7 15.03 -38.93 20.88
CA ASP A 7 13.67 -38.81 20.37
C ASP A 7 13.63 -37.76 19.26
N HIS A 8 13.95 -38.22 18.06
CA HIS A 8 13.87 -37.45 16.82
C HIS A 8 12.45 -36.91 16.55
N SER A 9 11.39 -37.42 17.20
CA SER A 9 10.03 -36.85 17.06
C SER A 9 9.85 -35.56 17.88
N SER A 10 10.58 -35.38 18.99
CA SER A 10 10.57 -34.14 19.78
C SER A 10 11.10 -32.97 18.95
N ALA A 11 12.31 -33.07 18.41
CA ALA A 11 13.00 -31.93 17.77
C ALA A 11 12.16 -31.23 16.67
N ILE A 12 11.42 -31.98 15.85
CA ILE A 12 10.52 -31.41 14.82
C ILE A 12 9.22 -30.84 15.41
N ALA A 13 8.71 -31.39 16.51
CA ALA A 13 7.59 -30.82 17.25
C ALA A 13 8.00 -29.52 17.96
N ASP A 14 9.19 -29.49 18.56
CA ASP A 14 9.80 -28.31 19.19
C ASP A 14 10.01 -27.19 18.18
N PHE A 15 10.50 -27.50 16.97
CA PHE A 15 10.56 -26.55 15.85
C PHE A 15 9.19 -26.04 15.43
N ARG A 16 8.19 -26.92 15.25
CA ARG A 16 6.82 -26.51 14.89
C ARG A 16 6.18 -25.63 15.98
N ALA A 17 6.47 -25.89 17.25
CA ALA A 17 6.06 -25.03 18.38
C ALA A 17 6.77 -23.67 18.37
N ALA A 18 8.10 -23.64 18.17
CA ALA A 18 8.87 -22.41 18.08
C ALA A 18 8.48 -21.55 16.87
N ARG A 19 8.35 -22.16 15.68
CA ARG A 19 7.80 -21.52 14.47
C ARG A 19 6.45 -20.90 14.76
N LYS A 20 5.52 -21.64 15.38
CA LYS A 20 4.19 -21.11 15.75
C LYS A 20 4.29 -19.93 16.71
N LYS A 21 5.12 -19.99 17.77
CA LYS A 21 5.35 -18.89 18.73
C LYS A 21 5.93 -17.64 18.07
N TYR A 22 6.86 -17.80 17.13
CA TYR A 22 7.51 -16.69 16.42
C TYR A 22 6.82 -16.30 15.11
N THR A 23 5.62 -16.82 14.82
CA THR A 23 4.79 -16.39 13.68
C THR A 23 3.78 -15.35 14.13
N GLN A 24 3.78 -14.19 13.47
CA GLN A 24 2.81 -13.12 13.67
C GLN A 24 1.95 -12.94 12.42
N LYS A 25 0.75 -12.36 12.59
CA LYS A 25 -0.16 -12.06 11.49
C LYS A 25 -0.09 -10.57 11.20
N ALA A 26 0.28 -10.20 9.98
CA ALA A 26 0.32 -8.80 9.55
C ALA A 26 -1.09 -8.26 9.34
N ALA A 27 -1.26 -6.94 9.39
CA ALA A 27 -2.53 -6.26 9.12
C ALA A 27 -3.11 -6.55 7.72
N CYS A 28 -2.30 -6.99 6.75
CA CYS A 28 -2.76 -7.50 5.45
C CYS A 28 -3.26 -8.97 5.48
N GLY A 29 -3.45 -9.55 6.67
CA GLY A 29 -3.93 -10.92 6.86
C GLY A 29 -2.89 -12.04 6.70
N ARG A 30 -1.75 -11.75 6.05
CA ARG A 30 -0.66 -12.72 5.81
C ARG A 30 0.21 -12.97 7.05
N ASN A 31 0.74 -14.18 7.18
CA ASN A 31 1.64 -14.55 8.28
C ASN A 31 3.10 -14.19 7.96
N TYR A 32 3.85 -13.75 8.96
CA TYR A 32 5.29 -13.46 8.88
C TYR A 32 6.02 -13.95 10.14
N VAL A 33 7.34 -14.15 10.04
CA VAL A 33 8.18 -14.71 11.10
C VAL A 33 9.03 -13.63 11.75
N LEU A 34 9.13 -13.65 13.08
CA LEU A 34 10.12 -12.92 13.88
C LEU A 34 11.49 -13.60 13.73
N VAL A 35 12.13 -13.38 12.58
CA VAL A 35 13.33 -14.09 12.12
C VAL A 35 14.52 -13.99 13.07
N LYS A 36 14.73 -12.84 13.73
CA LYS A 36 15.77 -12.62 14.75
C LYS A 36 15.52 -13.53 15.96
N LYS A 37 14.26 -13.65 16.40
CA LYS A 37 13.87 -14.53 17.53
C LYS A 37 13.97 -16.01 17.17
N LEU A 38 13.53 -16.39 15.97
CA LEU A 38 13.64 -17.77 15.50
C LEU A 38 15.12 -18.20 15.37
N LYS A 39 16.02 -17.33 14.87
CA LYS A 39 17.47 -17.61 14.84
C LYS A 39 18.06 -17.79 16.25
N LEU A 40 17.74 -16.90 17.19
CA LEU A 40 18.18 -17.04 18.59
C LEU A 40 17.68 -18.35 19.23
N TRP A 41 16.47 -18.82 18.89
CA TRP A 41 15.99 -20.13 19.33
C TRP A 41 16.75 -21.30 18.67
N LEU A 42 17.01 -21.24 17.35
CA LEU A 42 17.79 -22.26 16.62
C LEU A 42 19.23 -22.40 17.15
N GLU A 43 19.82 -21.29 17.59
CA GLU A 43 21.16 -21.22 18.17
C GLU A 43 21.20 -21.66 19.64
N SER A 44 20.07 -21.58 20.36
CA SER A 44 19.95 -21.95 21.78
C SER A 44 20.18 -23.45 22.02
N ASN A 45 20.69 -23.80 23.22
CA ASN A 45 20.97 -25.17 23.62
C ASN A 45 19.69 -25.89 24.10
N GLY A 46 19.51 -27.13 23.65
CA GLY A 46 18.55 -28.08 24.22
C GLY A 46 19.10 -28.78 25.46
N THR A 47 18.35 -29.78 25.95
CA THR A 47 18.59 -30.47 27.23
C THR A 47 19.89 -31.29 27.29
N ASP A 48 20.49 -31.64 26.14
CA ASP A 48 21.77 -32.34 26.04
C ASP A 48 22.97 -31.39 25.80
N GLY A 49 22.76 -30.08 25.81
CA GLY A 49 23.79 -29.06 25.58
C GLY A 49 24.13 -28.80 24.10
N ARG A 50 23.55 -29.53 23.14
CA ARG A 50 23.65 -29.22 21.70
C ARG A 50 22.53 -28.24 21.31
N SER A 51 22.66 -27.52 20.19
CA SER A 51 21.62 -26.55 19.82
C SER A 51 20.43 -27.17 19.10
N GLN A 52 19.30 -26.46 19.13
CA GLN A 52 18.08 -26.85 18.41
C GLN A 52 18.36 -27.10 16.92
N ALA A 53 19.16 -26.24 16.28
CA ALA A 53 19.62 -26.46 14.89
C ALA A 53 20.41 -27.76 14.69
N SER A 54 21.18 -28.23 15.68
CA SER A 54 21.88 -29.52 15.63
C SER A 54 20.90 -30.70 15.73
N HIS A 55 19.92 -30.64 16.64
CA HIS A 55 18.89 -31.68 16.73
C HIS A 55 18.03 -31.78 15.47
N LEU A 56 17.72 -30.62 14.85
CA LEU A 56 17.02 -30.57 13.58
C LEU A 56 17.85 -31.11 12.42
N LEU A 57 19.18 -30.95 12.45
CA LEU A 57 20.07 -31.53 11.44
C LEU A 57 20.18 -33.05 11.56
N ASP A 58 20.29 -33.56 12.79
CA ASP A 58 20.19 -35.00 13.08
C ASP A 58 18.85 -35.55 12.62
N PHE A 59 17.74 -34.83 12.87
CA PHE A 59 16.41 -35.19 12.38
C PHE A 59 16.35 -35.21 10.85
N ALA A 60 16.86 -34.18 10.16
CA ALA A 60 16.86 -34.09 8.71
C ALA A 60 17.54 -35.32 8.07
N TYR A 61 18.73 -35.69 8.55
CA TYR A 61 19.49 -36.82 8.03
C TYR A 61 19.15 -38.18 8.68
N ARG A 62 18.12 -38.29 9.52
CA ARG A 62 17.74 -39.55 10.24
C ARG A 62 17.51 -40.78 9.36
N LYS A 63 17.21 -40.59 8.06
CA LYS A 63 17.03 -41.67 7.06
C LYS A 63 18.32 -42.07 6.33
N ARG A 64 19.44 -41.38 6.57
CA ARG A 64 20.72 -41.58 5.87
C ARG A 64 21.40 -42.86 6.36
N SER A 65 22.08 -43.57 5.46
CA SER A 65 22.70 -44.87 5.79
C SER A 65 23.76 -44.75 6.89
N ARG A 66 23.70 -45.66 7.86
CA ARG A 66 24.65 -45.78 8.99
C ARG A 66 26.12 -45.97 8.58
N HIS A 67 26.39 -46.23 7.30
CA HIS A 67 27.74 -46.35 6.75
C HIS A 67 28.36 -45.01 6.27
N ARG A 68 27.67 -43.87 6.44
CA ARG A 68 28.21 -42.51 6.20
C ARG A 68 28.10 -41.65 7.48
N PRO A 69 29.05 -41.78 8.43
CA PRO A 69 28.92 -41.20 9.77
C PRO A 69 29.08 -39.67 9.83
N VAL A 70 29.66 -39.04 8.81
CA VAL A 70 29.84 -37.58 8.73
C VAL A 70 28.67 -36.95 7.98
N LEU A 71 27.98 -35.98 8.60
CA LEU A 71 26.92 -35.19 7.96
C LEU A 71 27.49 -34.38 6.79
N PRO A 72 26.73 -34.15 5.70
CA PRO A 72 27.26 -33.47 4.52
C PRO A 72 27.44 -31.94 4.71
N ILE A 73 26.84 -31.38 5.75
CA ILE A 73 27.00 -29.99 6.20
C ILE A 73 27.12 -29.98 7.74
N SER A 74 27.87 -29.03 8.32
CA SER A 74 28.00 -28.90 9.79
C SER A 74 27.09 -27.80 10.35
N ARG A 75 26.90 -27.81 11.69
CA ARG A 75 26.25 -26.72 12.42
C ARG A 75 26.90 -25.37 12.08
N ASP A 76 28.23 -25.32 12.06
CA ASP A 76 29.01 -24.09 11.94
C ASP A 76 28.81 -23.43 10.57
N VAL A 77 28.60 -24.24 9.52
CA VAL A 77 28.22 -23.76 8.18
C VAL A 77 26.79 -23.21 8.19
N LEU A 78 25.83 -23.92 8.80
CA LEU A 78 24.44 -23.44 8.90
C LEU A 78 24.32 -22.13 9.69
N SER A 79 25.08 -22.00 10.79
CA SER A 79 25.11 -20.84 11.68
C SER A 79 26.14 -19.77 11.29
N ASP A 80 26.73 -19.83 10.09
CA ASP A 80 27.74 -18.82 9.70
C ASP A 80 27.13 -17.41 9.58
N LYS A 81 27.88 -16.41 10.04
CA LYS A 81 27.39 -15.02 10.14
C LYS A 81 27.31 -14.28 8.79
N ARG A 82 27.83 -14.84 7.70
CA ARG A 82 27.84 -14.24 6.36
C ARG A 82 27.07 -15.09 5.33
N ASN A 83 27.25 -16.41 5.40
CA ASN A 83 26.76 -17.40 4.44
C ASN A 83 25.89 -18.49 5.09
N GLY A 84 25.42 -18.29 6.32
CA GLY A 84 24.56 -19.25 7.03
C GLY A 84 23.20 -19.46 6.35
N CYS A 85 22.63 -20.64 6.58
CA CYS A 85 21.43 -21.14 5.90
C CYS A 85 20.29 -21.47 6.89
N LEU A 86 20.21 -20.80 8.05
CA LEU A 86 19.20 -21.11 9.07
C LEU A 86 17.77 -20.89 8.60
N LEU A 87 17.48 -19.80 7.87
CA LEU A 87 16.14 -19.53 7.32
C LEU A 87 15.84 -20.44 6.12
N VAL A 88 16.83 -20.66 5.25
CA VAL A 88 16.72 -21.66 4.16
C VAL A 88 16.36 -23.04 4.74
N PHE A 89 17.05 -23.47 5.80
CA PHE A 89 16.79 -24.73 6.47
C PHE A 89 15.39 -24.77 7.12
N CYS A 90 14.91 -23.66 7.70
CA CYS A 90 13.53 -23.58 8.20
C CYS A 90 12.49 -23.77 7.08
N ILE A 91 12.69 -23.17 5.91
CA ILE A 91 11.78 -23.32 4.76
C ILE A 91 11.76 -24.79 4.30
N LEU A 92 12.93 -25.43 4.19
CA LEU A 92 13.01 -26.85 3.82
C LEU A 92 12.43 -27.79 4.90
N LEU A 93 12.49 -27.42 6.18
CA LEU A 93 11.84 -28.18 7.27
C LEU A 93 10.31 -28.08 7.24
N GLU A 94 9.75 -26.92 6.89
CA GLU A 94 8.30 -26.75 6.67
C GLU A 94 7.79 -27.56 5.45
N LEU A 95 8.65 -27.75 4.44
CA LEU A 95 8.37 -28.60 3.27
C LEU A 95 8.68 -30.10 3.50
N ASP A 96 9.00 -30.51 4.74
CA ASP A 96 9.48 -31.84 5.12
C ASP A 96 10.74 -32.35 4.33
N CYS A 97 11.37 -31.46 3.55
CA CYS A 97 12.51 -31.72 2.66
C CYS A 97 13.87 -31.24 3.20
N GLY A 98 13.95 -30.89 4.50
CA GLY A 98 15.16 -30.38 5.18
C GLY A 98 16.46 -31.21 5.04
N HIS A 99 16.36 -32.45 4.53
CA HIS A 99 17.50 -33.28 4.15
C HIS A 99 18.22 -32.82 2.88
N LEU A 100 17.69 -31.83 2.15
CA LEU A 100 18.30 -31.23 0.95
C LEU A 100 19.17 -29.99 1.25
N ILE A 101 19.37 -29.65 2.53
CA ILE A 101 20.07 -28.42 2.92
C ILE A 101 21.54 -28.37 2.47
N ASP A 102 22.23 -29.51 2.34
CA ASP A 102 23.59 -29.53 1.77
C ASP A 102 23.61 -29.31 0.24
N GLU A 103 22.53 -29.66 -0.46
CA GLU A 103 22.37 -29.39 -1.89
C GLU A 103 22.07 -27.91 -2.13
N PHE A 104 21.15 -27.33 -1.35
CA PHE A 104 20.90 -25.88 -1.35
C PHE A 104 22.19 -25.10 -1.07
N TRP A 105 22.98 -25.50 -0.07
CA TRP A 105 24.27 -24.87 0.22
C TRP A 105 25.29 -25.04 -0.92
N ARG A 106 25.37 -26.22 -1.57
CA ARG A 106 26.23 -26.45 -2.75
C ARG A 106 25.82 -25.60 -3.96
N GLN A 107 24.56 -25.19 -4.05
CA GLN A 107 24.06 -24.24 -5.05
C GLN A 107 24.23 -22.75 -4.64
N ASP A 108 25.01 -22.45 -3.60
CA ASP A 108 25.14 -21.14 -2.92
C ASP A 108 23.77 -20.52 -2.54
N ILE A 109 22.81 -21.34 -2.09
CA ILE A 109 21.57 -20.86 -1.48
C ILE A 109 21.78 -20.76 0.03
N CYS A 110 21.85 -19.52 0.52
CA CYS A 110 21.98 -19.16 1.93
C CYS A 110 21.09 -17.96 2.26
N ASP A 111 20.94 -17.65 3.56
CA ASP A 111 19.94 -16.69 4.06
C ASP A 111 20.09 -15.28 3.44
N LYS A 112 21.33 -14.89 3.06
CA LYS A 112 21.65 -13.59 2.44
C LYS A 112 21.05 -13.42 1.03
N HIS A 113 20.62 -14.50 0.39
CA HIS A 113 20.06 -14.52 -0.97
C HIS A 113 18.52 -14.54 -0.99
N LEU A 114 17.87 -14.62 0.17
CA LEU A 114 16.41 -14.60 0.27
C LEU A 114 15.86 -13.16 0.15
N PRO A 115 14.73 -12.93 -0.53
CA PRO A 115 13.96 -13.88 -1.33
C PRO A 115 14.57 -14.13 -2.72
N ILE A 116 14.54 -15.38 -3.18
CA ILE A 116 15.12 -15.82 -4.46
C ILE A 116 14.02 -15.86 -5.52
N ASN A 117 14.32 -15.41 -6.74
CA ASN A 117 13.37 -15.48 -7.85
C ASN A 117 13.03 -16.94 -8.21
N LEU A 118 11.75 -17.23 -8.48
CA LEU A 118 11.26 -18.57 -8.78
C LEU A 118 12.01 -19.27 -9.93
N HIS A 119 12.37 -18.56 -11.01
CA HIS A 119 13.15 -19.12 -12.12
C HIS A 119 14.49 -19.67 -11.64
N SER A 120 15.21 -18.91 -10.80
CA SER A 120 16.50 -19.34 -10.25
C SER A 120 16.35 -20.46 -9.22
N LEU A 121 15.22 -20.53 -8.51
CA LEU A 121 14.87 -21.69 -7.68
C LEU A 121 14.61 -22.93 -8.55
N GLN A 122 13.88 -22.81 -9.66
CA GLN A 122 13.60 -23.91 -10.60
C GLN A 122 14.88 -24.42 -11.27
N GLU A 123 15.72 -23.53 -11.82
CA GLU A 123 17.02 -23.88 -12.41
C GLU A 123 17.92 -24.62 -11.41
N LYS A 124 18.06 -24.09 -10.19
CA LYS A 124 18.87 -24.74 -9.15
C LYS A 124 18.25 -26.06 -8.71
N ALA A 125 16.94 -26.12 -8.48
CA ALA A 125 16.22 -27.33 -8.09
C ALA A 125 16.31 -28.46 -9.14
N ALA A 126 16.34 -28.13 -10.43
CA ALA A 126 16.50 -29.10 -11.52
C ALA A 126 17.87 -29.81 -11.51
N THR A 127 18.90 -29.21 -10.89
CA THR A 127 20.21 -29.86 -10.71
C THR A 127 20.30 -30.72 -9.44
N MET A 128 19.26 -30.72 -8.59
CA MET A 128 19.25 -31.43 -7.31
C MET A 128 18.77 -32.86 -7.46
N VAL A 129 19.26 -33.76 -6.59
CA VAL A 129 18.75 -35.15 -6.50
C VAL A 129 17.44 -35.19 -5.71
N THR A 130 16.38 -34.62 -6.30
CA THR A 130 15.00 -34.62 -5.79
C THR A 130 14.08 -35.44 -6.71
N SER A 131 12.95 -35.91 -6.18
CA SER A 131 11.91 -36.62 -6.95
C SER A 131 10.98 -35.67 -7.72
N ASP A 132 10.95 -34.40 -7.31
CA ASP A 132 10.08 -33.35 -7.84
C ASP A 132 10.78 -32.00 -7.57
N SER A 133 11.34 -31.39 -8.62
CA SER A 133 12.06 -30.12 -8.55
C SER A 133 11.13 -28.91 -8.62
N ASN A 134 10.06 -29.01 -9.42
CA ASN A 134 9.10 -27.92 -9.61
C ASN A 134 8.25 -27.68 -8.35
N SER A 135 7.73 -28.72 -7.71
CA SER A 135 6.99 -28.60 -6.45
C SER A 135 7.88 -28.09 -5.32
N LEU A 136 9.15 -28.52 -5.28
CA LEU A 136 10.15 -28.00 -4.34
C LEU A 136 10.41 -26.49 -4.54
N ALA A 137 10.62 -26.05 -5.78
CA ALA A 137 10.85 -24.64 -6.10
C ALA A 137 9.61 -23.77 -5.82
N ASN A 138 8.42 -24.22 -6.24
CA ASN A 138 7.14 -23.54 -6.01
C ASN A 138 6.81 -23.46 -4.51
N GLY A 139 6.96 -24.56 -3.76
CA GLY A 139 6.75 -24.61 -2.32
C GLY A 139 7.72 -23.70 -1.56
N PHE A 140 8.99 -23.66 -1.97
CA PHE A 140 9.99 -22.76 -1.39
C PHE A 140 9.64 -21.30 -1.67
N ASN A 141 9.28 -20.97 -2.92
CA ASN A 141 8.86 -19.61 -3.29
C ASN A 141 7.62 -19.14 -2.52
N ASN A 142 6.64 -20.01 -2.28
CA ASN A 142 5.42 -19.65 -1.56
C ASN A 142 5.66 -19.45 -0.04
N LEU A 143 6.66 -20.12 0.53
CA LEU A 143 7.00 -20.00 1.96
C LEU A 143 8.02 -18.91 2.27
N GLN A 144 8.99 -18.64 1.40
CA GLN A 144 10.12 -17.74 1.70
C GLN A 144 9.66 -16.33 2.12
N TRP A 145 8.57 -15.82 1.57
CA TRP A 145 8.02 -14.49 1.91
C TRP A 145 7.62 -14.35 3.38
N GLN A 146 7.23 -15.44 4.06
CA GLN A 146 6.98 -15.41 5.51
C GLN A 146 8.27 -15.22 6.32
N PHE A 147 9.40 -15.70 5.78
CA PHE A 147 10.75 -15.54 6.35
C PHE A 147 11.50 -14.32 5.77
N CYS A 148 10.87 -13.54 4.88
CA CYS A 148 11.42 -12.31 4.28
C CYS A 148 10.51 -11.08 4.52
N PRO A 149 10.17 -10.71 5.77
CA PRO A 149 9.32 -9.55 6.00
C PRO A 149 10.10 -8.26 5.72
N THR A 150 9.41 -7.23 5.24
CA THR A 150 10.05 -6.00 4.74
C THR A 150 10.67 -5.18 5.88
N THR A 151 11.99 -5.11 5.94
CA THR A 151 12.74 -4.15 6.79
C THR A 151 12.62 -2.73 6.23
N PHE A 152 12.40 -1.75 7.12
CA PHE A 152 12.35 -0.33 6.79
C PHE A 152 13.68 0.37 7.11
N GLU A 153 14.15 1.20 6.18
CA GLU A 153 15.44 1.91 6.24
C GLU A 153 15.25 3.42 6.15
N LEU A 154 16.03 4.18 6.93
CA LEU A 154 15.89 5.62 7.01
C LEU A 154 16.14 6.31 5.66
N ARG A 155 15.16 7.09 5.21
CA ARG A 155 15.16 7.90 3.97
C ARG A 155 15.35 7.09 2.68
N ARG A 156 15.23 5.76 2.69
CA ARG A 156 15.36 4.89 1.51
C ARG A 156 13.99 4.59 0.87
N GLY A 157 13.81 5.01 -0.38
CA GLY A 157 12.66 4.61 -1.19
C GLY A 157 12.75 3.17 -1.68
N ARG A 158 11.63 2.45 -1.69
CA ARG A 158 11.54 1.05 -2.21
C ARG A 158 10.38 0.88 -3.19
N LYS A 159 10.50 -0.09 -4.10
CA LYS A 159 9.36 -0.65 -4.85
C LYS A 159 9.21 -2.12 -4.46
N LEU A 160 8.00 -2.50 -4.08
CA LEU A 160 7.71 -3.80 -3.46
C LEU A 160 6.69 -4.55 -4.33
N VAL A 161 7.05 -5.76 -4.78
CA VAL A 161 6.09 -6.66 -5.44
C VAL A 161 5.06 -7.17 -4.44
N VAL A 162 3.90 -7.61 -4.93
CA VAL A 162 2.73 -8.02 -4.13
C VAL A 162 3.07 -9.02 -3.01
N ASP A 163 4.04 -9.89 -3.23
CA ASP A 163 4.46 -10.95 -2.31
C ASP A 163 5.21 -10.43 -1.07
N HIS A 164 5.75 -9.21 -1.11
CA HIS A 164 6.40 -8.59 0.05
C HIS A 164 5.42 -8.43 1.20
N ILE A 165 5.70 -9.10 2.32
CA ILE A 165 4.92 -8.92 3.52
C ILE A 165 5.45 -7.70 4.27
N LEU A 166 4.59 -6.70 4.44
CA LEU A 166 4.84 -5.56 5.31
C LEU A 166 4.58 -6.02 6.77
N PRO A 167 5.57 -6.02 7.67
CA PRO A 167 5.46 -6.54 9.03
C PRO A 167 4.75 -5.56 9.98
N PHE A 168 3.63 -5.00 9.52
CA PHE A 168 2.72 -4.19 10.33
C PHE A 168 1.91 -5.15 11.21
N TYR A 169 2.25 -5.22 12.50
CA TYR A 169 1.45 -5.99 13.46
C TYR A 169 0.02 -5.40 13.55
N ARG A 170 -0.06 -4.07 13.45
CA ARG A 170 -1.29 -3.28 13.44
C ARG A 170 -1.18 -2.19 12.37
N LYS A 171 -2.29 -1.89 11.68
CA LYS A 171 -2.48 -0.77 10.75
C LYS A 171 -3.89 -0.21 10.99
N GLU A 172 -4.00 0.99 11.55
CA GLU A 172 -5.28 1.61 11.90
C GLU A 172 -5.37 3.02 11.29
N LYS A 173 -6.55 3.41 10.79
CA LYS A 173 -6.75 4.69 10.10
C LYS A 173 -6.84 5.84 11.11
N ILE A 174 -6.00 6.87 10.97
CA ILE A 174 -5.94 7.98 11.93
C ILE A 174 -7.15 8.90 11.78
N ASN A 175 -7.51 9.28 10.56
CA ASN A 175 -8.68 10.11 10.27
C ASN A 175 -9.20 9.94 8.83
N ASP A 176 -10.39 10.49 8.57
CA ASP A 176 -11.01 10.64 7.25
C ASP A 176 -10.87 12.07 6.68
N LYS A 177 -10.05 12.93 7.29
CA LYS A 177 -9.89 14.35 6.90
C LYS A 177 -9.20 14.53 5.53
N GLY A 178 -8.48 13.51 5.05
CA GLY A 178 -7.64 13.56 3.85
C GLY A 178 -8.39 13.34 2.53
N ALA A 179 -8.57 14.40 1.73
CA ALA A 179 -9.19 14.32 0.40
C ALA A 179 -8.28 13.78 -0.72
N THR A 180 -6.96 13.72 -0.48
CA THR A 180 -5.93 13.37 -1.48
C THR A 180 -5.19 12.06 -1.19
N ALA A 181 -5.12 11.67 0.08
CA ALA A 181 -4.41 10.49 0.58
C ALA A 181 -4.98 10.09 1.95
N GLN A 182 -4.81 8.82 2.33
CA GLN A 182 -5.30 8.24 3.58
C GLN A 182 -4.17 8.12 4.61
N LEU A 183 -4.41 8.53 5.86
CA LEU A 183 -3.40 8.51 6.92
C LEU A 183 -3.61 7.34 7.90
N TRP A 184 -2.55 6.60 8.19
CA TRP A 184 -2.55 5.37 8.99
C TRP A 184 -1.50 5.42 10.10
N GLN A 185 -1.82 4.90 11.28
CA GLN A 185 -0.86 4.51 12.31
C GLN A 185 -0.47 3.05 12.08
N ILE A 186 0.82 2.73 12.21
CA ILE A 186 1.31 1.35 12.18
C ILE A 186 2.16 1.01 13.41
N GLU A 187 2.24 -0.29 13.71
CA GLU A 187 3.12 -0.88 14.71
C GLU A 187 4.10 -1.85 14.05
N VAL A 188 5.41 -1.65 14.26
CA VAL A 188 6.49 -2.48 13.65
C VAL A 188 7.49 -2.92 14.71
N ALA A 189 7.74 -4.23 14.82
CA ALA A 189 8.72 -4.78 15.75
C ALA A 189 10.16 -4.34 15.39
N GLU A 190 11.01 -4.14 16.41
CA GLU A 190 12.39 -3.61 16.28
C GLU A 190 13.21 -4.30 15.18
N GLU A 191 13.09 -5.62 15.03
CA GLU A 191 13.91 -6.38 14.06
C GLU A 191 13.64 -6.04 12.58
N PHE A 192 12.55 -5.32 12.27
CA PHE A 192 12.24 -4.81 10.94
C PHE A 192 12.49 -3.30 10.79
N VAL A 193 13.15 -2.67 11.77
CA VAL A 193 13.51 -1.25 11.79
C VAL A 193 15.04 -1.11 11.78
N ASP A 194 15.60 -0.52 10.73
CA ASP A 194 17.05 -0.28 10.62
C ASP A 194 17.59 0.56 11.81
N PRO A 195 18.79 0.28 12.35
CA PRO A 195 19.35 1.03 13.48
C PRO A 195 19.53 2.54 13.29
N ASN A 196 19.51 3.09 12.06
CA ASN A 196 19.45 4.54 11.82
C ASN A 196 18.01 5.05 11.91
N LEU A 197 17.05 4.32 11.35
CA LEU A 197 15.62 4.62 11.46
C LEU A 197 15.16 4.54 12.92
N ALA A 198 15.55 3.49 13.64
CA ALA A 198 15.32 3.35 15.07
C ALA A 198 15.84 4.58 15.82
N ARG A 199 17.13 4.94 15.65
CA ARG A 199 17.74 6.13 16.28
C ARG A 199 17.05 7.45 15.94
N ALA A 200 16.43 7.57 14.77
CA ALA A 200 15.68 8.77 14.38
C ALA A 200 14.40 8.97 15.22
N VAL A 201 13.79 7.89 15.73
CA VAL A 201 12.57 7.93 16.57
C VAL A 201 12.81 7.47 18.03
N ALA A 202 14.04 7.06 18.37
CA ALA A 202 14.37 6.27 19.56
C ALA A 202 14.18 6.95 20.94
N LYS A 203 13.93 8.25 21.01
CA LYS A 203 13.83 8.93 22.33
C LYS A 203 12.67 8.39 23.16
N ASP A 204 11.47 8.42 22.58
CA ASP A 204 10.24 7.96 23.22
C ASP A 204 9.34 7.15 22.27
N GLY A 205 9.73 7.00 21.00
CA GLY A 205 8.93 6.37 19.94
C GLY A 205 8.94 4.84 19.94
N ASN A 206 9.47 4.19 20.99
CA ASN A 206 9.45 2.74 21.13
C ASN A 206 8.77 2.30 22.43
N TYR A 207 8.08 1.16 22.38
CA TYR A 207 7.48 0.54 23.56
C TYR A 207 7.52 -0.99 23.47
N ASN A 208 7.24 -1.63 24.59
CA ASN A 208 7.08 -3.07 24.69
C ASN A 208 5.81 -3.37 25.49
N ASP A 209 4.93 -4.21 24.96
CA ASP A 209 3.77 -4.71 25.71
C ASP A 209 4.20 -5.95 26.52
N PRO A 210 4.14 -5.94 27.86
CA PRO A 210 4.50 -7.10 28.67
C PRO A 210 3.54 -8.30 28.54
N ASN A 211 2.39 -8.11 27.86
CA ASN A 211 1.38 -9.15 27.66
C ASN A 211 1.60 -9.99 26.37
N ASP A 212 2.61 -9.69 25.54
CA ASP A 212 2.89 -10.43 24.30
C ASP A 212 4.36 -10.85 24.08
N ASP A 213 4.56 -11.75 23.12
CA ASP A 213 5.86 -12.31 22.73
C ASP A 213 6.58 -11.51 21.62
N ILE A 214 6.05 -10.37 21.18
CA ILE A 214 6.57 -9.56 20.06
C ILE A 214 7.74 -8.70 20.51
N GLY A 215 7.73 -8.20 21.74
CA GLY A 215 8.82 -7.38 22.27
C GLY A 215 8.74 -5.92 21.83
N GLN A 216 9.90 -5.27 21.83
CA GLN A 216 10.08 -3.86 21.46
C GLN A 216 9.55 -3.57 20.04
N ARG A 217 8.72 -2.54 19.91
CA ARG A 217 8.15 -2.06 18.64
C ARG A 217 8.10 -0.53 18.58
N TYR A 218 7.90 -0.02 17.37
CA TYR A 218 7.87 1.40 17.04
C TYR A 218 6.53 1.79 16.40
N HIS A 219 6.09 3.02 16.67
CA HIS A 219 4.99 3.65 15.96
C HIS A 219 5.49 4.52 14.80
N PHE A 220 4.82 4.44 13.66
CA PHE A 220 5.02 5.35 12.53
C PHE A 220 3.67 5.80 11.97
N ALA A 221 3.65 6.96 11.32
CA ALA A 221 2.54 7.38 10.47
C ALA A 221 2.84 7.02 9.01
N ILE A 222 1.84 6.53 8.28
CA ILE A 222 1.91 6.30 6.83
C ILE A 222 0.84 7.11 6.12
N LYS A 223 1.25 7.89 5.12
CA LYS A 223 0.35 8.56 4.18
C LYS A 223 0.28 7.75 2.88
N THR A 224 -0.85 7.09 2.65
CA THR A 224 -1.10 6.21 1.50
C THR A 224 -1.86 6.96 0.41
N PHE A 225 -1.27 7.02 -0.78
CA PHE A 225 -1.84 7.58 -1.99
C PHE A 225 -2.32 6.43 -2.88
N ASP A 226 -3.59 6.47 -3.26
CA ASP A 226 -4.23 5.49 -4.14
C ASP A 226 -3.80 5.68 -5.61
N GLU A 227 -4.15 4.69 -6.44
CA GLU A 227 -3.85 4.67 -7.87
C GLU A 227 -4.34 5.94 -8.58
N GLY A 228 -3.52 6.48 -9.50
CA GLY A 228 -3.77 7.78 -10.13
C GLY A 228 -3.44 9.03 -9.29
N LYS A 229 -3.00 8.90 -8.02
CA LYS A 229 -2.55 10.04 -7.19
C LYS A 229 -1.01 10.22 -7.15
N ARG A 230 -0.29 9.61 -8.10
CA ARG A 230 1.18 9.54 -8.12
C ARG A 230 1.88 10.91 -8.11
N ASP A 231 1.33 11.92 -8.77
CA ASP A 231 1.93 13.25 -8.81
C ASP A 231 1.79 14.00 -7.48
N LEU A 232 0.71 13.76 -6.72
CA LEU A 232 0.53 14.31 -5.37
C LEU A 232 1.54 13.69 -4.40
N PHE A 233 1.68 12.35 -4.45
CA PHE A 233 2.73 11.62 -3.73
C PHE A 233 4.12 12.18 -4.04
N LYS A 234 4.42 12.43 -5.32
CA LYS A 234 5.70 12.97 -5.75
C LYS A 234 5.93 14.40 -5.23
N ASN A 235 4.95 15.30 -5.36
CA ASN A 235 5.07 16.68 -4.87
C ASN A 235 5.33 16.73 -3.36
N GLU A 236 4.55 15.97 -2.59
CA GLU A 236 4.68 15.95 -1.14
C GLU A 236 5.99 15.28 -0.69
N LYS A 237 6.41 14.19 -1.36
CA LYS A 237 7.72 13.56 -1.13
C LYS A 237 8.87 14.52 -1.43
N GLU A 238 8.84 15.27 -2.54
CA GLU A 238 9.89 16.23 -2.88
C GLU A 238 9.91 17.41 -1.89
N ALA A 239 8.75 17.90 -1.46
CA ALA A 239 8.65 18.92 -0.40
C ALA A 239 9.23 18.42 0.94
N PHE A 240 8.87 17.22 1.38
CA PHE A 240 9.45 16.59 2.57
C PHE A 240 10.97 16.38 2.45
N LEU A 241 11.48 15.91 1.30
CA LEU A 241 12.91 15.70 1.08
C LEU A 241 13.73 17.00 1.01
N ALA A 242 13.10 18.12 0.65
CA ALA A 242 13.68 19.45 0.73
C ALA A 242 13.64 20.01 2.18
N LEU A 243 12.58 19.71 2.94
CA LEU A 243 12.38 20.19 4.30
C LEU A 243 13.01 19.31 5.40
N ARG A 244 13.44 18.08 5.08
CA ARG A 244 13.88 16.98 5.96
C ARG A 244 14.87 17.30 7.11
N ASP A 245 15.60 18.41 7.04
CA ASP A 245 16.66 18.78 7.98
C ASP A 245 16.26 20.04 8.82
N HIS A 246 14.98 20.44 8.80
CA HIS A 246 14.42 21.54 9.62
C HIS A 246 13.65 20.97 10.83
N PRO A 247 13.97 21.37 12.08
CA PRO A 247 13.51 20.66 13.29
C PRO A 247 12.04 20.87 13.66
N GLY A 248 11.38 21.90 13.12
CA GLY A 248 9.96 22.20 13.34
C GLY A 248 9.01 21.58 12.30
N MET A 249 9.52 20.77 11.37
CA MET A 249 8.72 20.00 10.41
C MET A 249 8.60 18.54 10.86
N ILE A 250 7.50 17.88 10.49
CA ILE A 250 7.36 16.43 10.59
C ILE A 250 8.43 15.72 9.75
N GLN A 251 9.14 14.80 10.39
CA GLN A 251 10.28 14.11 9.82
C GLN A 251 9.86 13.02 8.84
N TYR A 252 10.35 13.16 7.61
CA TYR A 252 10.33 12.12 6.59
C TYR A 252 11.26 10.96 6.97
N LEU A 253 10.70 9.75 7.06
CA LEU A 253 11.42 8.54 7.45
C LEU A 253 11.67 7.57 6.29
N GLY A 254 10.87 7.61 5.22
CA GLY A 254 11.06 6.77 4.03
C GLY A 254 9.84 6.77 3.10
N ASP A 255 9.89 5.97 2.05
CA ASP A 255 8.75 5.78 1.14
C ASP A 255 8.75 4.40 0.48
N TYR A 256 7.57 3.93 0.06
CA TYR A 256 7.47 2.73 -0.77
C TYR A 256 6.27 2.73 -1.72
N GLU A 257 6.48 2.15 -2.90
CA GLU A 257 5.42 1.74 -3.83
C GLU A 257 5.10 0.26 -3.59
N HIS A 258 3.82 -0.12 -3.48
CA HIS A 258 3.40 -1.51 -3.21
C HIS A 258 2.01 -1.80 -3.79
N VAL A 259 1.85 -3.02 -4.31
CA VAL A 259 0.57 -3.55 -4.80
C VAL A 259 -0.25 -4.07 -3.61
N GLU A 260 -1.22 -3.31 -3.13
CA GLU A 260 -2.13 -3.77 -2.07
C GLU A 260 -3.26 -4.63 -2.67
N ILE A 261 -3.55 -5.76 -2.03
CA ILE A 261 -4.72 -6.60 -2.30
C ILE A 261 -5.83 -6.14 -1.34
N ARG A 262 -6.91 -5.58 -1.88
CA ARG A 262 -8.04 -5.01 -1.13
C ARG A 262 -9.34 -5.77 -1.40
N GLN A 263 -10.13 -6.03 -0.36
CA GLN A 263 -11.50 -6.51 -0.54
C GLN A 263 -12.38 -5.38 -1.10
N SER A 264 -13.30 -5.70 -2.02
CA SER A 264 -14.19 -4.71 -2.62
C SER A 264 -15.28 -4.31 -1.63
N SER A 265 -15.57 -3.01 -1.55
CA SER A 265 -16.63 -2.43 -0.72
C SER A 265 -18.02 -2.51 -1.38
N SER A 266 -18.19 -3.36 -2.39
CA SER A 266 -19.49 -3.64 -3.00
C SER A 266 -20.41 -4.37 -2.00
N PRO A 267 -21.74 -4.12 -2.03
CA PRO A 267 -22.66 -4.75 -1.09
C PRO A 267 -22.62 -6.28 -1.20
N GLN A 268 -22.59 -6.95 -0.05
CA GLN A 268 -22.48 -8.40 0.08
C GLN A 268 -23.62 -9.11 -0.67
N ILE A 269 -23.30 -9.80 -1.76
CA ILE A 269 -24.29 -10.57 -2.53
C ILE A 269 -24.53 -11.89 -1.81
N ILE A 270 -25.67 -11.99 -1.12
CA ILE A 270 -26.14 -13.24 -0.53
C ILE A 270 -26.51 -14.20 -1.66
N THR A 271 -25.70 -15.24 -1.86
CA THR A 271 -26.02 -16.34 -2.77
C THR A 271 -27.13 -17.23 -2.19
N PRO A 272 -27.98 -17.88 -3.02
CA PRO A 272 -28.91 -18.92 -2.58
C PRO A 272 -28.18 -20.18 -2.10
N GLY A 273 -27.56 -20.09 -0.92
CA GLY A 273 -26.63 -21.07 -0.36
C GLY A 273 -25.93 -20.58 0.92
N GLY A 274 -25.83 -19.25 1.12
CA GLY A 274 -25.45 -18.66 2.41
C GLY A 274 -23.95 -18.38 2.60
N THR A 275 -23.10 -18.64 1.61
CA THR A 275 -21.69 -18.21 1.61
C THR A 275 -21.54 -16.76 1.17
N LEU A 276 -20.79 -15.97 1.96
CA LEU A 276 -20.29 -14.67 1.57
C LEU A 276 -18.93 -14.86 0.86
N GLU A 277 -18.78 -14.27 -0.33
CA GLU A 277 -17.50 -14.15 -1.02
C GLU A 277 -17.16 -12.68 -1.26
N THR A 278 -16.02 -12.24 -0.74
CA THR A 278 -15.52 -10.86 -0.93
C THR A 278 -14.66 -10.79 -2.18
N GLY A 279 -15.22 -10.24 -3.26
CA GLY A 279 -14.45 -9.91 -4.46
C GLY A 279 -13.23 -9.05 -4.12
N THR A 280 -12.11 -9.27 -4.79
CA THR A 280 -10.81 -8.74 -4.36
C THR A 280 -10.09 -8.01 -5.51
N ILE A 281 -9.52 -6.85 -5.21
CA ILE A 281 -8.95 -5.88 -6.16
C ILE A 281 -7.46 -5.71 -5.86
N LYS A 282 -6.60 -5.90 -6.86
CA LYS A 282 -5.18 -5.48 -6.83
C LYS A 282 -5.13 -3.96 -7.11
N ALA A 283 -4.48 -3.17 -6.25
CA ALA A 283 -4.40 -1.70 -6.40
C ALA A 283 -2.97 -1.19 -6.11
N ASN A 284 -2.43 -0.36 -7.00
CA ASN A 284 -1.09 0.21 -6.79
C ASN A 284 -1.14 1.39 -5.82
N THR A 285 -0.39 1.29 -4.71
CA THR A 285 -0.29 2.36 -3.70
C THR A 285 1.10 2.97 -3.69
N SER A 286 1.18 4.29 -3.48
CA SER A 286 2.41 5.01 -3.15
C SER A 286 2.33 5.50 -1.71
N ASN A 287 3.35 5.28 -0.90
CA ASN A 287 3.26 5.45 0.55
C ASN A 287 4.45 6.26 1.08
N ILE A 288 4.19 7.28 1.90
CA ILE A 288 5.23 8.03 2.63
C ILE A 288 5.20 7.56 4.10
N ILE A 289 6.37 7.26 4.67
CA ILE A 289 6.55 6.94 6.09
C ILE A 289 7.06 8.19 6.81
N LEU A 290 6.37 8.58 7.87
CA LEU A 290 6.63 9.76 8.70
C LEU A 290 6.79 9.35 10.17
N GLU A 291 7.43 10.21 10.96
CA GLU A 291 7.33 10.10 12.42
C GLU A 291 5.85 10.21 12.86
N TYR A 292 5.48 9.46 13.89
CA TYR A 292 4.12 9.51 14.45
C TYR A 292 3.98 10.72 15.38
N GLY A 293 2.82 11.39 15.31
CA GLY A 293 2.41 12.42 16.26
C GLY A 293 1.15 11.99 17.00
N ASP A 294 1.13 12.22 18.30
CA ASP A 294 0.14 11.67 19.22
C ASP A 294 -1.26 12.25 18.96
N HIS A 295 -1.32 13.56 18.72
CA HIS A 295 -2.51 14.35 18.46
C HIS A 295 -2.23 15.42 17.38
N ASP A 296 -3.24 15.84 16.63
CA ASP A 296 -3.23 17.16 15.99
C ASP A 296 -3.62 18.28 17.00
N LEU A 297 -3.44 19.55 16.63
CA LEU A 297 -3.65 20.66 17.57
C LEU A 297 -5.14 20.88 17.93
N ASP A 298 -6.08 20.50 17.05
CA ASP A 298 -7.53 20.51 17.36
C ASP A 298 -7.88 19.40 18.36
N GLU A 299 -7.35 18.20 18.15
CA GLU A 299 -7.48 17.08 19.09
C GLU A 299 -6.86 17.40 20.45
N TYR A 300 -5.67 18.01 20.48
CA TYR A 300 -5.01 18.45 21.71
C TYR A 300 -5.85 19.48 22.47
N PHE A 301 -6.43 20.47 21.77
CA PHE A 301 -7.32 21.46 22.41
C PHE A 301 -8.62 20.84 22.93
N MET A 302 -9.07 19.70 22.39
CA MET A 302 -10.28 19.02 22.79
C MET A 302 -10.09 18.03 23.94
N GLU A 303 -8.91 17.41 24.04
CA GLU A 303 -8.64 16.33 25.02
C GLU A 303 -7.99 16.84 26.33
N PHE A 304 -7.22 17.93 26.26
CA PHE A 304 -6.48 18.46 27.41
C PHE A 304 -7.08 19.75 28.01
N VAL A 305 -6.84 19.98 29.30
CA VAL A 305 -7.15 21.27 29.94
C VAL A 305 -6.19 22.38 29.49
N PRO A 306 -6.65 23.65 29.41
CA PRO A 306 -5.77 24.79 29.21
C PRO A 306 -4.71 24.94 30.32
N PRO A 307 -3.51 25.45 30.00
CA PRO A 307 -2.49 25.76 31.01
C PRO A 307 -2.96 26.90 31.94
N VAL A 308 -2.59 26.79 33.22
CA VAL A 308 -3.02 27.68 34.30
C VAL A 308 -1.82 28.39 34.95
N PHE A 309 -0.69 27.70 35.12
CA PHE A 309 0.52 28.30 35.68
C PHE A 309 1.29 29.11 34.62
N GLN A 310 1.98 30.16 35.06
CA GLN A 310 2.76 31.02 34.16
C GLN A 310 3.87 30.25 33.42
N SER A 311 4.47 29.25 34.07
CA SER A 311 5.43 28.30 33.51
C SER A 311 4.84 27.43 32.40
N GLU A 312 3.63 26.89 32.59
CA GLU A 312 2.91 26.11 31.59
C GLU A 312 2.52 26.96 30.38
N ILE A 313 1.96 28.16 30.61
CA ILE A 313 1.55 29.11 29.57
C ILE A 313 2.78 29.55 28.75
N LYS A 314 3.89 29.85 29.43
CA LYS A 314 5.20 30.11 28.80
C LYS A 314 5.64 28.93 27.93
N SER A 315 5.74 27.75 28.51
CA SER A 315 6.15 26.52 27.80
C SER A 315 5.30 26.25 26.56
N PHE A 316 3.97 26.37 26.70
CA PHE A 316 3.01 26.19 25.60
C PHE A 316 3.28 27.16 24.44
N TRP A 317 3.34 28.47 24.72
CA TRP A 317 3.61 29.48 23.71
C TRP A 317 5.00 29.34 23.10
N GLU A 318 6.03 29.11 23.90
CA GLU A 318 7.39 28.92 23.41
C GLU A 318 7.50 27.79 22.38
N CYS A 319 6.85 26.64 22.63
CA CYS A 319 6.85 25.54 21.66
C CYS A 319 5.95 25.83 20.45
N LEU A 320 4.89 26.62 20.59
CA LEU A 320 4.02 26.97 19.47
C LEU A 320 4.69 28.00 18.55
N PHE A 321 5.62 28.80 19.08
CA PHE A 321 6.47 29.70 18.31
C PHE A 321 7.50 28.95 17.44
N ASP A 322 7.93 27.73 17.82
CA ASP A 322 8.82 26.89 16.99
C ASP A 322 8.18 26.58 15.60
N VAL A 323 6.85 26.62 15.50
CA VAL A 323 6.11 26.49 14.23
C VAL A 323 6.32 27.72 13.33
N ALA A 324 6.44 28.92 13.89
CA ALA A 324 6.76 30.13 13.11
C ALA A 324 8.18 30.04 12.51
N ASP A 325 9.12 29.44 13.24
CA ASP A 325 10.44 29.12 12.73
C ASP A 325 10.35 28.11 11.56
N ALA A 326 9.50 27.08 11.63
CA ALA A 326 9.28 26.18 10.50
C ALA A 326 8.76 26.92 9.24
N VAL A 327 7.79 27.83 9.40
CA VAL A 327 7.26 28.69 8.32
C VAL A 327 8.36 29.57 7.72
N LYS A 328 9.21 30.19 8.55
CA LYS A 328 10.37 30.98 8.09
C LYS A 328 11.34 30.14 7.25
N HIS A 329 11.58 28.88 7.63
CA HIS A 329 12.45 27.97 6.87
C HIS A 329 11.82 27.55 5.54
N ILE A 330 10.50 27.33 5.47
CA ILE A 330 9.79 27.13 4.19
C ILE A 330 9.93 28.37 3.31
N HIS A 331 9.71 29.57 3.86
CA HIS A 331 9.77 30.83 3.12
C HIS A 331 11.15 31.13 2.54
N HIS A 332 12.22 30.67 3.19
CA HIS A 332 13.61 30.95 2.82
C HIS A 332 14.45 29.66 2.68
N LEU A 333 13.84 28.61 2.11
CA LEU A 333 14.44 27.30 1.92
C LEU A 333 15.81 27.39 1.24
N LYS A 334 16.83 26.74 1.84
CA LYS A 334 18.17 26.60 1.27
C LYS A 334 18.50 25.13 1.08
N VAL A 335 18.62 24.71 -0.18
CA VAL A 335 19.00 23.33 -0.52
C VAL A 335 20.49 23.30 -0.90
N ASN A 336 21.27 22.46 -0.22
CA ASN A 336 22.67 22.25 -0.54
C ASN A 336 22.83 21.01 -1.44
N THR A 337 23.29 21.22 -2.67
CA THR A 337 23.55 20.16 -3.65
C THR A 337 24.98 20.28 -4.14
N GLU A 338 25.80 19.23 -3.98
CA GLU A 338 27.19 19.16 -4.47
C GLU A 338 28.06 20.37 -4.02
N GLY A 339 27.88 20.82 -2.76
CA GLY A 339 28.58 21.98 -2.21
C GLY A 339 28.07 23.35 -2.68
N ARG A 340 27.02 23.39 -3.52
CA ARG A 340 26.36 24.63 -3.97
C ARG A 340 25.03 24.81 -3.21
N THR A 341 24.91 25.94 -2.50
CA THR A 341 23.64 26.34 -1.87
C THR A 341 22.73 27.00 -2.90
N GLN A 342 21.53 26.46 -3.09
CA GLN A 342 20.46 27.08 -3.86
C GLN A 342 19.35 27.58 -2.94
N GLU A 343 19.05 28.88 -2.99
CA GLU A 343 17.92 29.47 -2.28
C GLU A 343 16.62 29.36 -3.10
N PHE A 344 15.51 29.13 -2.40
CA PHE A 344 14.15 29.09 -2.91
C PHE A 344 13.25 29.97 -2.04
N ASN A 345 12.23 30.54 -2.66
CA ASN A 345 11.10 31.15 -1.98
C ASN A 345 10.00 30.08 -1.91
N GLY A 346 9.57 29.69 -0.70
CA GLY A 346 8.54 28.67 -0.48
C GLY A 346 7.23 29.20 0.11
N TRP A 347 6.15 28.45 -0.07
CA TRP A 347 4.83 28.65 0.54
C TRP A 347 4.39 27.32 1.15
N HIS A 348 3.75 27.32 2.33
CA HIS A 348 3.10 26.12 2.88
C HIS A 348 1.69 25.94 2.31
N ALA A 349 0.97 27.05 2.13
CA ALA A 349 -0.34 27.12 1.50
C ALA A 349 -1.51 26.41 2.21
N ASP A 350 -1.29 25.59 3.23
CA ASP A 350 -2.36 25.04 4.09
C ASP A 350 -1.92 24.92 5.56
N ILE A 351 -1.73 26.05 6.25
CA ILE A 351 -1.45 26.07 7.70
C ILE A 351 -2.78 26.13 8.46
N LYS A 352 -2.98 25.17 9.38
CA LYS A 352 -4.18 25.02 10.21
C LYS A 352 -3.88 24.13 11.43
N PRO A 353 -4.74 24.07 12.46
CA PRO A 353 -4.54 23.22 13.63
C PRO A 353 -4.36 21.73 13.28
N ASP A 354 -5.12 21.19 12.33
CA ASP A 354 -5.01 19.80 11.86
C ASP A 354 -3.62 19.44 11.30
N ASN A 355 -2.90 20.44 10.79
CA ASN A 355 -1.57 20.28 10.19
C ASN A 355 -0.45 20.66 11.18
N ILE A 356 -0.75 20.83 12.47
CA ILE A 356 0.24 21.02 13.53
C ILE A 356 0.11 19.85 14.50
N LEU A 357 1.08 18.95 14.50
CA LEU A 357 1.06 17.73 15.31
C LEU A 357 1.91 17.88 16.56
N ILE A 358 1.51 17.19 17.62
CA ILE A 358 2.30 17.02 18.83
C ILE A 358 3.16 15.77 18.66
N VAL A 359 4.48 15.92 18.72
CA VAL A 359 5.46 14.82 18.70
C VAL A 359 6.42 15.00 19.86
N GLN A 360 6.49 14.03 20.79
CA GLN A 360 7.40 14.07 21.94
C GLN A 360 7.27 15.41 22.72
N GLY A 361 6.03 15.83 22.95
CA GLY A 361 5.67 17.08 23.63
C GLY A 361 5.89 18.37 22.82
N LYS A 362 6.44 18.33 21.60
CA LYS A 362 6.71 19.50 20.74
C LYS A 362 5.69 19.64 19.62
N PHE A 363 5.39 20.87 19.22
CA PHE A 363 4.57 21.13 18.03
C PHE A 363 5.45 21.10 16.78
N LYS A 364 4.99 20.38 15.75
CA LYS A 364 5.64 20.30 14.43
C LYS A 364 4.63 20.53 13.31
N LEU A 365 5.03 21.27 12.27
CA LEU A 365 4.21 21.50 11.09
C LEU A 365 4.23 20.26 10.17
N ALA A 366 3.07 19.92 9.63
CA ALA A 366 2.80 18.70 8.86
C ALA A 366 2.05 19.02 7.55
N ASP A 367 1.88 17.99 6.72
CA ASP A 367 1.22 18.02 5.41
C ASP A 367 1.69 19.15 4.46
N PRO A 368 2.93 19.05 3.93
CA PRO A 368 3.42 19.93 2.88
C PRO A 368 2.83 19.56 1.49
N GLY A 369 1.67 18.88 1.40
CA GLY A 369 1.09 18.43 0.13
C GLY A 369 0.77 19.55 -0.86
N PHE A 370 0.44 20.74 -0.36
CA PHE A 370 0.25 21.98 -1.14
C PHE A 370 1.50 22.88 -1.20
N ALA A 371 2.60 22.49 -0.55
CA ALA A 371 3.79 23.32 -0.49
C ALA A 371 4.38 23.54 -1.89
N THR A 372 4.76 24.79 -2.16
CA THR A 372 5.26 25.23 -3.47
C THR A 372 6.59 25.94 -3.29
N PHE A 373 7.60 25.59 -4.08
CA PHE A 373 8.94 26.22 -4.02
C PHE A 373 9.33 26.80 -5.37
N VAL A 374 9.79 28.06 -5.37
CA VAL A 374 10.24 28.78 -6.56
C VAL A 374 11.70 29.19 -6.37
N LYS A 375 12.58 28.80 -7.29
CA LYS A 375 14.01 29.17 -7.24
C LYS A 375 14.16 30.69 -7.21
N LYS A 376 14.83 31.19 -6.17
CA LYS A 376 15.00 32.63 -5.91
C LYS A 376 15.83 33.29 -7.00
N LYS A 377 15.40 34.47 -7.46
CA LYS A 377 16.08 35.30 -8.47
C LYS A 377 16.60 36.57 -7.84
N ASN A 378 17.79 37.02 -8.24
CA ASN A 378 18.45 38.20 -7.68
C ASN A 378 17.71 39.54 -7.93
N THR A 379 16.68 39.54 -8.78
CA THR A 379 15.92 40.73 -9.20
C THR A 379 14.52 40.81 -8.58
N GLU A 380 14.11 39.82 -7.77
CA GLU A 380 12.74 39.67 -7.27
C GLU A 380 12.66 40.09 -5.80
N THR A 381 12.20 41.32 -5.54
CA THR A 381 12.17 41.93 -4.20
C THR A 381 11.07 41.36 -3.30
N GLU A 382 9.95 40.94 -3.88
CA GLU A 382 8.88 40.18 -3.20
C GLU A 382 8.41 39.03 -4.09
N PRO A 383 8.55 37.77 -3.64
CA PRO A 383 8.10 36.64 -4.44
C PRO A 383 6.57 36.51 -4.41
N LYS A 384 5.97 36.33 -5.60
CA LYS A 384 4.51 36.10 -5.75
C LYS A 384 4.26 34.91 -6.68
N LYS A 385 3.34 34.03 -6.27
CA LYS A 385 3.05 32.77 -6.98
C LYS A 385 1.57 32.43 -6.89
N VAL A 386 1.02 31.88 -7.97
CA VAL A 386 -0.28 31.20 -7.97
C VAL A 386 -0.08 29.84 -7.29
N VAL A 387 -0.77 29.60 -6.18
CA VAL A 387 -0.60 28.43 -5.29
C VAL A 387 -1.93 27.77 -5.00
N ALA A 388 -2.04 26.48 -5.32
CA ALA A 388 -3.26 25.69 -5.20
C ALA A 388 -3.62 25.34 -3.75
N GLY A 389 -4.87 24.90 -3.54
CA GLY A 389 -5.37 24.37 -2.27
C GLY A 389 -5.46 25.38 -1.13
N GLY A 390 -5.42 24.88 0.10
CA GLY A 390 -5.63 25.64 1.33
C GLY A 390 -7.07 25.56 1.85
N THR A 391 -7.21 25.62 3.18
CA THR A 391 -8.48 25.52 3.89
C THR A 391 -9.14 26.89 4.08
N GLU A 392 -10.38 27.06 3.59
CA GLU A 392 -11.07 28.37 3.51
C GLU A 392 -11.23 29.11 4.84
N THR A 393 -11.41 28.41 5.97
CA THR A 393 -11.43 28.99 7.33
C THR A 393 -10.18 29.85 7.60
N TYR A 394 -9.03 29.38 7.13
CA TYR A 394 -7.70 29.92 7.47
C TYR A 394 -7.07 30.72 6.32
N SER A 395 -7.78 30.93 5.21
CA SER A 395 -7.26 31.66 4.04
C SER A 395 -7.05 33.15 4.35
N ALA A 396 -6.02 33.73 3.73
CA ALA A 396 -5.82 35.17 3.71
C ALA A 396 -6.80 35.86 2.73
N PRO A 397 -7.22 37.12 2.98
CA PRO A 397 -8.26 37.79 2.20
C PRO A 397 -7.93 37.92 0.70
N GLU A 398 -6.65 38.07 0.36
CA GLU A 398 -6.17 38.15 -1.02
C GLU A 398 -6.29 36.84 -1.82
N ARG A 399 -6.60 35.71 -1.17
CA ARG A 399 -6.67 34.38 -1.79
C ARG A 399 -8.08 33.96 -2.23
N ARG A 400 -9.08 34.83 -2.04
CA ARG A 400 -10.50 34.48 -2.22
C ARG A 400 -10.84 34.00 -3.63
N TYR A 401 -11.43 32.80 -3.74
CA TYR A 401 -11.94 32.27 -5.01
C TYR A 401 -12.97 33.21 -5.63
N SER A 402 -12.72 33.64 -6.87
CA SER A 402 -13.67 34.49 -7.59
C SER A 402 -14.86 33.66 -8.08
N SER A 403 -16.06 34.01 -7.62
CA SER A 403 -17.32 33.39 -8.04
C SER A 403 -17.70 33.66 -9.51
N SER A 404 -16.81 34.23 -10.32
CA SER A 404 -16.95 34.41 -11.77
C SER A 404 -15.92 33.60 -12.59
N GLY A 405 -15.12 32.74 -11.97
CA GLY A 405 -14.14 31.90 -12.67
C GLY A 405 -12.91 32.63 -13.22
N THR A 406 -12.73 33.91 -12.86
CA THR A 406 -11.49 34.66 -13.18
C THR A 406 -10.32 34.09 -12.38
N ARG A 407 -9.20 33.82 -13.08
CA ARG A 407 -8.01 33.12 -12.57
C ARG A 407 -7.51 33.61 -11.20
N GLU A 408 -7.00 32.66 -10.41
CA GLU A 408 -6.27 32.91 -9.17
C GLU A 408 -5.16 33.96 -9.34
N GLY A 409 -5.09 34.92 -8.42
CA GLY A 409 -4.01 35.90 -8.37
C GLY A 409 -2.71 35.30 -7.83
N ALA A 410 -1.56 35.86 -8.24
CA ALA A 410 -0.28 35.49 -7.66
C ALA A 410 -0.11 36.15 -6.28
N VAL A 411 -0.08 35.33 -5.23
CA VAL A 411 -0.03 35.78 -3.83
C VAL A 411 1.38 35.69 -3.24
N SER A 412 1.65 36.54 -2.25
CA SER A 412 2.90 36.58 -1.49
C SER A 412 2.97 35.46 -0.44
N GLN A 413 4.14 35.25 0.13
CA GLN A 413 4.36 34.28 1.22
C GLN A 413 3.60 34.65 2.52
N THR A 414 3.18 35.91 2.64
CA THR A 414 2.40 36.44 3.77
C THR A 414 0.99 35.84 3.91
N ILE A 415 0.53 34.98 2.99
CA ILE A 415 -0.66 34.13 3.21
C ILE A 415 -0.46 33.19 4.40
N ASP A 416 0.73 32.58 4.53
CA ASP A 416 1.03 31.60 5.59
C ASP A 416 1.05 32.29 6.97
N ILE A 417 1.44 33.57 7.00
CA ILE A 417 1.46 34.41 8.20
C ILE A 417 0.03 34.72 8.68
N TRP A 418 -0.90 34.96 7.76
CA TRP A 418 -2.31 35.14 8.10
C TRP A 418 -2.90 33.85 8.70
N SER A 419 -2.65 32.70 8.05
CA SER A 419 -3.10 31.39 8.53
C SER A 419 -2.52 31.04 9.90
N LEU A 420 -1.23 31.33 10.13
CA LEU A 420 -0.59 31.19 11.45
C LEU A 420 -1.18 32.14 12.50
N GLY A 421 -1.58 33.35 12.11
CA GLY A 421 -2.32 34.29 12.97
C GLY A 421 -3.68 33.75 13.39
N CYS A 422 -4.38 33.04 12.50
CA CYS A 422 -5.62 32.33 12.82
C CYS A 422 -5.37 31.18 13.83
N VAL A 423 -4.29 30.42 13.66
CA VAL A 423 -3.87 29.38 14.63
C VAL A 423 -3.58 29.99 16.00
N PHE A 424 -2.77 31.05 16.07
CA PHE A 424 -2.45 31.71 17.35
C PHE A 424 -3.70 32.35 18.00
N SER A 425 -4.63 32.88 17.21
CA SER A 425 -5.93 33.39 17.68
C SER A 425 -6.80 32.30 18.34
N ILE A 426 -6.84 31.11 17.75
CA ILE A 426 -7.52 29.94 18.33
C ILE A 426 -6.78 29.45 19.59
N ALA A 427 -5.44 29.37 19.55
CA ALA A 427 -4.63 28.96 20.69
C ALA A 427 -4.81 29.91 21.90
N ALA A 428 -4.82 31.23 21.66
CA ALA A 428 -5.14 32.23 22.67
C ALA A 428 -6.55 32.06 23.24
N THR A 429 -7.54 31.78 22.37
CA THR A 429 -8.91 31.47 22.81
C THR A 429 -8.94 30.23 23.71
N TRP A 430 -8.18 29.18 23.39
CA TRP A 430 -8.09 27.96 24.20
C TRP A 430 -7.39 28.19 25.55
N VAL A 431 -6.24 28.87 25.57
CA VAL A 431 -5.50 29.17 26.83
C VAL A 431 -6.41 29.89 27.84
N VAL A 432 -7.24 30.81 27.37
CA VAL A 432 -8.11 31.64 28.23
C VAL A 432 -9.45 30.97 28.56
N LEU A 433 -10.15 30.43 27.55
CA LEU A 433 -11.55 29.98 27.65
C LEU A 433 -11.76 28.47 27.38
N GLY A 434 -10.70 27.73 27.07
CA GLY A 434 -10.76 26.31 26.71
C GLY A 434 -11.49 26.03 25.40
N HIS A 435 -11.77 24.74 25.18
CA HIS A 435 -12.41 24.24 23.95
C HIS A 435 -13.79 24.87 23.68
N GLU A 436 -14.61 25.11 24.71
CA GLU A 436 -15.91 25.79 24.53
C GLU A 436 -15.73 27.23 24.04
N GLY A 437 -14.67 27.93 24.45
CA GLY A 437 -14.30 29.23 23.91
C GLY A 437 -14.08 29.18 22.39
N ILE A 438 -13.39 28.14 21.87
CA ILE A 438 -13.20 27.96 20.42
C ILE A 438 -14.56 27.78 19.73
N ARG A 439 -15.46 26.95 20.28
CA ARG A 439 -16.81 26.72 19.74
C ARG A 439 -17.66 28.00 19.72
N GLN A 440 -17.54 28.84 20.74
CA GLN A 440 -18.20 30.15 20.78
C GLN A 440 -17.62 31.12 19.75
N PHE A 441 -16.29 31.13 19.58
CA PHE A 441 -15.60 31.99 18.63
C PHE A 441 -15.91 31.66 17.16
N THR A 442 -15.96 30.37 16.80
CA THR A 442 -16.48 29.92 15.48
C THR A 442 -17.91 30.38 15.25
N ARG A 443 -18.81 30.21 16.22
CA ARG A 443 -20.21 30.69 16.09
C ARG A 443 -20.29 32.21 15.89
N LEU A 444 -19.39 32.98 16.52
CA LEU A 444 -19.31 34.44 16.38
C LEU A 444 -18.88 34.84 14.97
N ARG A 445 -17.79 34.27 14.42
CA ARG A 445 -17.34 34.53 13.05
C ARG A 445 -18.39 34.14 12.01
N GLN A 446 -18.98 32.94 12.12
CA GLN A 446 -20.10 32.51 11.28
C GLN A 446 -21.31 33.45 11.34
N ARG A 447 -21.60 34.04 12.51
CA ARG A 447 -22.67 35.06 12.64
C ARG A 447 -22.29 36.37 11.95
N SER A 448 -21.06 36.85 12.15
CA SER A 448 -20.53 38.06 11.50
C SER A 448 -20.66 37.98 9.98
N ILE A 449 -20.22 36.86 9.38
CA ILE A 449 -20.27 36.62 7.93
C ILE A 449 -21.71 36.59 7.40
N ARG A 450 -22.65 35.97 8.12
CA ARG A 450 -24.08 35.98 7.75
C ARG A 450 -24.65 37.40 7.74
N ASN A 451 -24.45 38.16 8.83
CA ASN A 451 -24.94 39.54 8.93
C ASN A 451 -24.42 40.41 7.77
N SER A 452 -23.11 40.38 7.48
CA SER A 452 -22.52 41.14 6.37
C SER A 452 -22.98 40.67 4.98
N SER A 453 -23.42 39.41 4.85
CA SER A 453 -23.97 38.88 3.60
C SER A 453 -25.43 39.33 3.38
N GLU A 454 -26.20 39.48 4.46
CA GLU A 454 -27.60 39.95 4.41
C GLU A 454 -27.69 41.43 3.97
N GLU A 455 -26.78 42.29 4.41
CA GLU A 455 -26.66 43.68 3.92
C GLU A 455 -26.35 43.77 2.41
N GLN A 456 -25.86 42.69 1.81
CA GLN A 456 -25.40 42.61 0.42
C GLN A 456 -26.31 41.70 -0.45
N ALA A 457 -27.41 41.18 0.12
CA ALA A 457 -28.23 40.10 -0.45
C ALA A 457 -29.14 40.49 -1.63
N ALA A 458 -28.90 41.61 -2.30
CA ALA A 458 -29.74 42.06 -3.42
C ALA A 458 -29.67 41.16 -4.66
N HIS A 459 -28.57 40.41 -4.87
CA HIS A 459 -28.21 39.85 -6.19
C HIS A 459 -27.49 38.47 -6.17
N ARG A 460 -27.65 37.62 -5.15
CA ARG A 460 -27.07 36.26 -5.14
C ARG A 460 -28.06 35.18 -4.72
N THR A 461 -28.24 34.19 -5.60
CA THR A 461 -29.15 33.05 -5.39
C THR A 461 -28.45 31.89 -4.70
N ARG A 462 -29.11 31.32 -3.68
CA ARG A 462 -28.67 30.21 -2.79
C ARG A 462 -27.66 30.62 -1.70
N PRO A 463 -27.97 30.43 -0.41
CA PRO A 463 -26.98 30.53 0.65
C PRO A 463 -26.05 29.31 0.65
N HIS A 464 -24.77 29.52 0.96
CA HIS A 464 -23.83 28.44 1.24
C HIS A 464 -23.78 28.20 2.76
N PRO A 465 -23.97 26.96 3.26
CA PRO A 465 -23.79 26.68 4.68
C PRO A 465 -22.35 26.93 5.14
N ASP A 466 -22.23 27.27 6.42
CA ASP A 466 -21.06 27.06 7.29
C ASP A 466 -19.71 27.74 6.95
N LEU A 467 -19.74 28.88 6.25
CA LEU A 467 -18.55 29.74 6.09
C LEU A 467 -18.05 30.32 7.43
N ASP A 468 -16.77 30.09 7.75
CA ASP A 468 -16.10 30.47 9.02
C ASP A 468 -14.73 31.15 8.79
N HIS A 469 -14.66 32.16 7.91
CA HIS A 469 -13.42 32.92 7.69
C HIS A 469 -13.11 33.89 8.84
N PHE A 470 -11.84 34.29 8.97
CA PHE A 470 -11.41 35.38 9.87
C PHE A 470 -11.54 36.79 9.23
N HIS A 471 -11.92 36.89 7.96
CA HIS A 471 -11.98 38.15 7.20
C HIS A 471 -13.33 38.42 6.51
N ASN A 472 -13.62 39.69 6.22
CA ASN A 472 -14.73 40.08 5.31
C ASN A 472 -14.38 39.90 3.81
N GLY A 473 -13.14 39.49 3.50
CA GLY A 473 -12.60 39.39 2.14
C GLY A 473 -11.72 40.57 1.72
N LYS A 474 -11.45 41.50 2.65
CA LYS A 474 -10.38 42.51 2.53
C LYS A 474 -9.60 42.65 3.83
N GLU A 475 -10.31 42.87 4.94
CA GLU A 475 -9.76 43.06 6.29
C GLU A 475 -10.25 41.96 7.23
N VAL A 476 -9.62 41.84 8.40
CA VAL A 476 -10.10 41.02 9.53
C VAL A 476 -11.52 41.45 9.96
N LEU A 477 -12.34 40.48 10.40
CA LEU A 477 -13.68 40.77 10.92
C LEU A 477 -13.61 41.62 12.21
N PRO A 478 -14.42 42.70 12.36
CA PRO A 478 -14.47 43.48 13.59
C PRO A 478 -14.82 42.65 14.84
N ASP A 479 -15.63 41.60 14.68
CA ASP A 479 -15.96 40.65 15.74
C ASP A 479 -14.75 39.80 16.20
N VAL A 480 -13.76 39.55 15.34
CA VAL A 480 -12.50 38.87 15.73
C VAL A 480 -11.65 39.77 16.62
N LEU A 481 -11.50 41.04 16.26
CA LEU A 481 -10.80 42.03 17.09
C LEU A 481 -11.54 42.28 18.42
N SER A 482 -12.87 42.26 18.38
CA SER A 482 -13.72 42.39 19.58
C SER A 482 -13.63 41.15 20.48
N TRP A 483 -13.52 39.95 19.90
CA TRP A 483 -13.21 38.72 20.63
C TRP A 483 -11.82 38.80 21.27
N HIS A 484 -10.79 39.28 20.56
CA HIS A 484 -9.46 39.49 21.13
C HIS A 484 -9.42 40.56 22.24
N ALA A 485 -10.27 41.58 22.17
CA ALA A 485 -10.44 42.54 23.27
C ALA A 485 -11.16 41.90 24.48
N TYR A 486 -12.14 41.03 24.25
CA TYR A 486 -12.78 40.23 25.29
C TYR A 486 -11.81 39.25 25.96
N LEU A 487 -11.01 38.50 25.18
CA LEU A 487 -9.97 37.61 25.73
C LEU A 487 -9.03 38.37 26.67
N ARG A 488 -8.53 39.55 26.24
CA ARG A 488 -7.69 40.42 27.08
C ARG A 488 -8.35 40.86 28.39
N SER A 489 -9.68 41.08 28.42
CA SER A 489 -10.39 41.52 29.63
C SER A 489 -10.69 40.39 30.63
N VAL A 490 -10.56 39.12 30.22
CA VAL A 490 -10.74 37.93 31.08
C VAL A 490 -9.46 37.10 31.25
N LEU A 491 -8.30 37.63 30.87
CA LEU A 491 -6.99 37.00 31.12
C LEU A 491 -6.75 36.74 32.61
N ARG A 492 -6.07 35.62 32.91
CA ARG A 492 -5.55 35.36 34.25
C ARG A 492 -4.47 36.40 34.58
N LYS A 493 -4.41 36.90 35.82
CA LYS A 493 -3.40 37.90 36.24
C LYS A 493 -1.94 37.44 36.07
N SER A 494 -1.71 36.14 35.97
CA SER A 494 -0.42 35.49 35.71
C SER A 494 -0.06 35.39 34.22
N ASP A 495 -1.01 35.58 33.31
CA ASP A 495 -0.78 35.46 31.86
C ASP A 495 -0.38 36.81 31.25
N THR A 496 0.93 37.08 31.30
CA THR A 496 1.57 38.23 30.64
C THR A 496 1.84 38.00 29.15
N ILE A 497 1.56 36.80 28.63
CA ILE A 497 2.10 36.30 27.36
C ILE A 497 1.02 36.35 26.28
N THR A 498 -0.16 35.80 26.56
CA THR A 498 -1.28 35.73 25.60
C THR A 498 -1.73 37.13 25.17
N SER A 499 -1.69 38.14 26.03
CA SER A 499 -1.95 39.54 25.62
C SER A 499 -0.93 40.05 24.61
N SER A 500 0.35 39.70 24.78
CA SER A 500 1.44 40.12 23.89
C SER A 500 1.35 39.43 22.52
N VAL A 501 0.90 38.17 22.50
CA VAL A 501 0.60 37.44 21.26
C VAL A 501 -0.64 37.99 20.56
N LEU A 502 -1.72 38.30 21.29
CA LEU A 502 -2.90 38.96 20.71
C LEU A 502 -2.56 40.33 20.10
N ASP A 503 -1.69 41.11 20.76
CA ASP A 503 -1.18 42.38 20.22
C ASP A 503 -0.39 42.20 18.92
N LEU A 504 0.45 41.17 18.84
CA LEU A 504 1.18 40.80 17.62
C LEU A 504 0.22 40.35 16.50
N ILE A 505 -0.79 39.55 16.81
CA ILE A 505 -1.81 39.14 15.83
C ILE A 505 -2.53 40.37 15.26
N ASP A 506 -3.09 41.21 16.14
CA ASP A 506 -3.95 42.34 15.76
C ASP A 506 -3.20 43.44 14.98
N LYS A 507 -1.91 43.66 15.28
CA LYS A 507 -1.12 44.77 14.70
C LYS A 507 -0.31 44.37 13.48
N ASP A 508 0.18 43.13 13.42
CA ASP A 508 1.20 42.70 12.46
C ASP A 508 0.75 41.55 11.53
N MET A 509 -0.13 40.65 12.01
CA MET A 509 -0.51 39.43 11.28
C MET A 509 -1.88 39.54 10.58
N PHE A 510 -2.88 40.13 11.23
CA PHE A 510 -4.24 40.35 10.69
C PHE A 510 -4.38 41.64 9.86
N VAL A 511 -3.31 42.01 9.14
CA VAL A 511 -3.28 43.13 8.19
C VAL A 511 -3.86 42.68 6.84
N GLY A 512 -4.88 43.38 6.34
CA GLY A 512 -5.51 43.06 5.04
C GLY A 512 -4.56 43.20 3.86
N ASP A 513 -3.78 44.28 3.81
CA ASP A 513 -2.73 44.45 2.79
C ASP A 513 -1.56 43.48 3.03
N ALA A 514 -1.44 42.49 2.14
CA ALA A 514 -0.42 41.45 2.17
C ALA A 514 1.03 41.96 2.02
N GLY A 515 1.23 43.20 1.54
CA GLY A 515 2.53 43.88 1.47
C GLY A 515 2.90 44.64 2.75
N CYS A 516 1.91 45.04 3.55
CA CYS A 516 2.11 45.62 4.88
C CYS A 516 2.16 44.56 6.00
N ARG A 517 1.59 43.38 5.78
CA ARG A 517 1.60 42.24 6.72
C ARG A 517 3.03 41.78 7.03
N ILE A 518 3.29 41.41 8.29
CA ILE A 518 4.63 41.03 8.76
C ILE A 518 5.19 39.80 8.00
N LYS A 519 6.50 39.80 7.76
CA LYS A 519 7.21 38.70 7.09
C LYS A 519 7.79 37.74 8.12
N ALA A 520 7.96 36.46 7.76
CA ALA A 520 8.35 35.40 8.71
C ALA A 520 9.64 35.70 9.50
N THR A 521 10.62 36.38 8.90
CA THR A 521 11.85 36.79 9.59
C THR A 521 11.60 37.76 10.74
N GLU A 522 10.73 38.74 10.54
CA GLU A 522 10.42 39.78 11.52
C GLU A 522 9.42 39.27 12.56
N LEU A 523 8.51 38.37 12.15
CA LEU A 523 7.65 37.63 13.07
C LEU A 523 8.49 36.81 14.07
N CYS A 524 9.47 36.04 13.58
CA CYS A 524 10.33 35.24 14.47
C CYS A 524 11.16 36.11 15.42
N LYS A 525 11.57 37.33 15.02
CA LYS A 525 12.19 38.29 15.94
C LYS A 525 11.22 38.72 17.03
N LYS A 526 10.02 39.22 16.67
CA LYS A 526 9.01 39.64 17.67
C LYS A 526 8.60 38.51 18.61
N LEU A 527 8.52 37.27 18.13
CA LEU A 527 8.27 36.09 18.97
C LEU A 527 9.45 35.78 19.92
N HIS A 528 10.69 35.97 19.46
CA HIS A 528 11.88 35.87 20.31
C HIS A 528 11.98 37.01 21.33
N ASP A 529 11.54 38.21 21.00
CA ASP A 529 11.45 39.35 21.92
C ASP A 529 10.40 39.07 23.00
N ILE A 530 9.20 38.61 22.61
CA ILE A 530 8.16 38.12 23.54
C ILE A 530 8.70 37.01 24.43
N LYS A 531 9.54 36.10 23.93
CA LYS A 531 10.19 35.02 24.69
C LYS A 531 11.29 35.50 25.65
N SER A 532 12.12 36.45 25.23
CA SER A 532 13.26 36.93 26.03
C SER A 532 12.84 37.83 27.21
N HIS A 533 11.74 38.58 27.07
CA HIS A 533 11.16 39.36 28.17
C HIS A 533 10.48 38.51 29.26
N MET A 534 10.40 37.18 29.12
CA MET A 534 9.75 36.27 30.09
C MET A 534 10.65 35.87 31.28
N GLN A 535 11.36 36.81 31.91
CA GLN A 535 12.10 36.52 33.15
C GLN A 535 11.16 36.52 34.36
N THR A 536 11.35 35.57 35.27
CA THR A 536 10.33 35.14 36.23
C THR A 536 10.64 35.53 37.67
N GLU A 537 9.88 36.47 38.23
CA GLU A 537 9.59 36.52 39.68
C GLU A 537 8.32 35.72 40.01
N THR A 538 8.24 34.47 39.53
CA THR A 538 7.13 33.57 39.87
C THR A 538 7.40 33.00 41.26
N ARG A 539 6.64 33.43 42.28
CA ARG A 539 6.67 32.76 43.59
C ARG A 539 6.24 31.30 43.42
N ALA A 540 7.07 30.37 43.87
CA ALA A 540 6.75 28.94 43.90
C ALA A 540 5.46 28.70 44.71
N LEU A 541 4.66 27.72 44.29
CA LEU A 541 3.49 27.31 45.06
C LEU A 541 3.93 26.64 46.38
N PRO A 542 3.16 26.78 47.47
CA PRO A 542 3.36 25.98 48.67
C PRO A 542 3.30 24.48 48.33
N LYS A 543 4.30 23.72 48.78
CA LYS A 543 4.50 22.29 48.50
C LYS A 543 3.21 21.46 48.64
N ALA A 544 2.47 21.61 49.74
CA ALA A 544 1.23 20.88 49.99
C ALA A 544 0.13 21.12 48.93
N ILE A 545 0.11 22.29 48.28
CA ILE A 545 -0.82 22.57 47.17
C ILE A 545 -0.36 21.86 45.90
N MET A 546 0.96 21.83 45.62
CA MET A 546 1.52 21.09 44.48
C MET A 546 1.33 19.57 44.64
N GLU A 547 1.48 19.04 45.85
CA GLU A 547 1.23 17.62 46.16
C GLU A 547 -0.26 17.28 45.98
N ALA A 548 -1.18 18.08 46.52
CA ALA A 548 -2.62 17.83 46.36
C ALA A 548 -3.12 18.00 44.92
N LEU A 549 -2.52 18.91 44.14
CA LEU A 549 -2.80 19.02 42.70
C LEU A 549 -2.26 17.82 41.94
N LEU A 550 -1.03 17.38 42.22
CA LEU A 550 -0.46 16.20 41.56
C LEU A 550 -1.22 14.92 41.92
N GLU A 551 -1.69 14.76 43.16
CA GLU A 551 -2.55 13.65 43.58
C GLU A 551 -3.87 13.62 42.79
N VAL A 552 -4.49 14.77 42.54
CA VAL A 552 -5.71 14.88 41.71
C VAL A 552 -5.42 14.66 40.23
N ASP A 553 -4.28 15.15 39.74
CA ASP A 553 -3.86 15.04 38.34
C ASP A 553 -3.42 13.62 37.95
N GLU A 554 -2.87 12.83 38.90
CA GLU A 554 -2.45 11.43 38.70
C GLU A 554 -3.49 10.39 39.20
N ALA A 555 -4.60 10.83 39.80
CA ALA A 555 -5.66 9.92 40.25
C ALA A 555 -6.25 9.12 39.07
N PRO A 556 -6.46 7.80 39.21
CA PRO A 556 -7.11 7.01 38.16
C PRO A 556 -8.55 7.53 37.91
N PRO A 557 -9.02 7.55 36.65
CA PRO A 557 -10.34 8.08 36.33
C PRO A 557 -11.44 7.39 37.13
N LYS A 558 -12.22 8.17 37.88
CA LYS A 558 -13.37 7.64 38.63
C LYS A 558 -14.41 7.13 37.65
N GLU A 559 -14.72 5.83 37.74
CA GLU A 559 -15.79 5.20 36.97
C GLU A 559 -17.12 5.93 37.23
N SER A 560 -17.59 6.69 36.25
CA SER A 560 -18.91 7.29 36.31
C SER A 560 -19.97 6.22 36.06
N MET A 561 -20.88 6.02 37.00
CA MET A 561 -21.99 5.05 36.86
C MET A 561 -23.05 5.53 35.86
N ALA A 562 -22.68 5.60 34.58
CA ALA A 562 -23.63 5.61 33.48
C ALA A 562 -24.27 4.20 33.42
N SER A 563 -25.52 4.09 33.85
CA SER A 563 -26.28 2.83 33.80
C SER A 563 -26.72 2.53 32.36
N THR A 564 -25.78 2.12 31.52
CA THR A 564 -26.06 1.64 30.16
C THR A 564 -26.71 0.27 30.23
N THR A 565 -28.02 0.20 29.98
CA THR A 565 -28.74 -1.06 29.82
C THR A 565 -28.26 -1.78 28.56
N HIS A 566 -27.31 -2.70 28.71
CA HIS A 566 -26.84 -3.55 27.64
C HIS A 566 -27.90 -4.60 27.25
N GLU A 567 -28.67 -4.33 26.19
CA GLU A 567 -29.29 -5.40 25.43
C GLU A 567 -28.20 -6.19 24.69
N LEU A 568 -28.17 -7.51 24.92
CA LEU A 568 -27.14 -8.41 24.41
C LEU A 568 -27.28 -8.63 22.90
N THR A 569 -26.68 -7.74 22.11
CA THR A 569 -26.52 -7.92 20.66
C THR A 569 -25.14 -8.49 20.37
N MET A 570 -25.08 -9.55 19.55
CA MET A 570 -23.84 -10.28 19.25
C MET A 570 -22.79 -9.43 18.51
N PRO A 571 -21.48 -9.70 18.70
CA PRO A 571 -20.42 -8.76 18.34
C PRO A 571 -20.25 -8.60 16.83
N LYS A 572 -20.07 -7.34 16.42
CA LYS A 572 -19.40 -6.95 15.17
C LYS A 572 -18.13 -6.17 15.52
N GLU A 573 -17.10 -6.41 14.70
CA GLU A 573 -15.89 -5.62 14.44
C GLU A 573 -15.30 -4.73 15.55
N SER A 574 -14.02 -4.97 15.87
CA SER A 574 -13.22 -4.13 16.77
C SER A 574 -13.21 -2.66 16.29
N PRO A 575 -13.60 -1.68 17.14
CA PRO A 575 -13.68 -0.28 16.69
C PRO A 575 -12.32 0.27 16.26
N THR A 576 -12.29 0.94 15.12
CA THR A 576 -11.09 1.53 14.51
C THR A 576 -10.57 2.72 15.33
N ILE A 577 -9.42 3.30 14.98
CA ILE A 577 -9.00 4.59 15.55
C ILE A 577 -10.01 5.70 15.21
N VAL A 578 -10.65 5.69 14.03
CA VAL A 578 -11.70 6.67 13.73
C VAL A 578 -12.92 6.46 14.64
N ASP A 579 -13.38 5.22 14.84
CA ASP A 579 -14.50 4.94 15.76
C ASP A 579 -14.14 5.30 17.21
N LYS A 580 -12.92 4.96 17.66
CA LYS A 580 -12.41 5.30 19.00
C LYS A 580 -12.21 6.80 19.17
N ARG A 581 -11.70 7.52 18.17
CA ARG A 581 -11.51 8.99 18.19
C ARG A 581 -12.84 9.73 18.06
N GLN A 582 -13.80 9.24 17.28
CA GLN A 582 -15.12 9.84 17.17
C GLN A 582 -15.99 9.54 18.40
N ALA A 583 -15.91 8.32 18.94
CA ALA A 583 -16.45 8.00 20.26
C ALA A 583 -15.75 8.81 21.36
N GLN A 584 -14.43 9.04 21.29
CA GLN A 584 -13.74 10.00 22.17
C GLN A 584 -14.26 11.42 21.96
N LYS A 585 -14.43 11.95 20.75
CA LYS A 585 -14.97 13.31 20.55
C LYS A 585 -16.41 13.43 21.08
N SER A 586 -17.21 12.36 20.98
CA SER A 586 -18.55 12.28 21.60
C SER A 586 -18.50 12.09 23.13
N ALA A 587 -17.51 11.38 23.68
CA ALA A 587 -17.37 11.12 25.12
C ALA A 587 -16.64 12.24 25.86
N LEU A 588 -15.67 12.93 25.26
CA LEU A 588 -14.97 14.11 25.76
C LEU A 588 -15.91 15.30 25.98
N LEU A 589 -17.06 15.31 25.31
CA LEU A 589 -18.16 16.24 25.62
C LEU A 589 -18.84 15.96 26.97
N GLY A 590 -18.50 14.87 27.67
CA GLY A 590 -19.00 14.53 29.01
C GLY A 590 -17.99 13.82 29.94
N ALA A 591 -16.73 13.64 29.54
CA ALA A 591 -15.68 12.98 30.31
C ALA A 591 -14.74 14.02 30.97
N PRO A 592 -14.01 13.66 32.03
CA PRO A 592 -12.97 14.51 32.59
C PRO A 592 -11.86 14.79 31.55
N LEU A 593 -11.53 16.07 31.34
CA LEU A 593 -10.41 16.48 30.49
C LEU A 593 -9.07 16.04 31.10
N LYS A 594 -8.09 15.67 30.26
CA LYS A 594 -6.77 15.25 30.71
C LYS A 594 -5.90 16.42 31.13
N MET A 595 -5.01 16.17 32.09
CA MET A 595 -3.92 17.09 32.43
C MET A 595 -2.81 16.97 31.40
N THR A 596 -2.15 18.09 31.07
CA THR A 596 -1.03 18.07 30.12
C THR A 596 0.20 17.43 30.78
N ALA A 597 1.01 16.67 30.03
CA ALA A 597 2.25 16.08 30.58
C ALA A 597 3.16 17.15 31.19
N ARG A 598 3.24 18.33 30.56
CA ARG A 598 3.98 19.52 31.00
C ARG A 598 3.57 20.02 32.40
N ARG A 599 2.30 19.85 32.79
CA ARG A 599 1.78 20.19 34.12
C ARG A 599 2.32 19.23 35.17
N SER A 600 2.22 17.93 34.92
CA SER A 600 2.77 16.89 35.79
C SER A 600 4.30 16.99 35.90
N GLU A 601 4.99 17.27 34.79
CA GLU A 601 6.43 17.57 34.76
C GLU A 601 6.78 18.80 35.59
N TYR A 602 6.05 19.91 35.43
CA TYR A 602 6.26 21.14 36.19
C TYR A 602 6.11 20.88 37.70
N LEU A 603 4.98 20.30 38.12
CA LEU A 603 4.70 19.96 39.52
C LEU A 603 5.78 19.04 40.11
N LYS A 604 6.18 17.99 39.39
CA LYS A 604 7.26 17.07 39.82
C LYS A 604 8.62 17.77 39.91
N SER A 605 8.95 18.64 38.95
CA SER A 605 10.23 19.35 38.94
C SER A 605 10.36 20.31 40.13
N GLU A 606 9.32 21.11 40.41
CA GLU A 606 9.32 22.03 41.55
C GLU A 606 9.27 21.28 42.89
N LEU A 607 8.54 20.16 42.97
CA LEU A 607 8.61 19.28 44.14
C LEU A 607 10.04 18.77 44.35
N SER A 608 10.74 18.32 43.31
CA SER A 608 12.12 17.86 43.42
C SER A 608 13.09 18.97 43.83
N ASN A 609 12.93 20.18 43.30
CA ASN A 609 13.70 21.36 43.70
C ASN A 609 13.47 21.71 45.19
N SER A 610 12.23 21.57 45.68
CA SER A 610 11.90 21.87 47.09
C SER A 610 12.62 20.98 48.10
N TYR A 611 13.05 19.77 47.71
CA TYR A 611 13.86 18.88 48.56
C TYR A 611 15.33 19.30 48.66
N VAL A 612 15.83 20.17 47.77
CA VAL A 612 17.25 20.58 47.74
C VAL A 612 17.53 21.77 48.67
N ASN A 613 16.52 22.61 48.95
CA ASN A 613 16.70 23.90 49.65
C ASN A 613 16.41 23.87 51.17
N PHE A 614 16.18 22.72 51.80
CA PHE A 614 15.95 22.64 53.25
C PHE A 614 17.24 22.40 54.05
N GLN A 615 18.02 23.47 54.22
CA GLN A 615 18.79 23.70 55.45
C GLN A 615 18.62 25.16 55.90
N THR A 616 18.65 25.35 57.23
CA THR A 616 18.52 26.60 58.01
C THR A 616 17.16 27.32 58.02
N ASP A 617 16.71 27.51 59.27
CA ASP A 617 15.95 28.63 59.84
C ASP A 617 14.41 28.66 59.73
N ASP A 618 13.77 27.97 60.68
CA ASP A 618 12.38 28.18 61.11
C ASP A 618 12.22 29.51 61.88
N GLU A 619 11.46 30.47 61.36
CA GLU A 619 10.79 31.47 62.20
C GLU A 619 9.47 31.96 61.57
N TYR A 620 8.33 31.54 62.12
CA TYR A 620 6.99 31.89 61.67
C TYR A 620 6.36 32.99 62.54
N PRO A 621 6.05 34.19 62.01
CA PRO A 621 5.16 35.14 62.68
C PRO A 621 3.69 34.79 62.41
N GLU A 622 2.88 34.65 63.46
CA GLU A 622 1.43 34.48 63.32
C GLU A 622 0.75 35.74 62.73
N ILE A 623 -0.18 35.54 61.78
CA ILE A 623 -1.09 36.59 61.32
C ILE A 623 -2.53 36.13 61.61
N SER A 624 -3.09 36.62 62.71
CA SER A 624 -4.50 36.42 63.05
C SER A 624 -5.42 37.29 62.17
N ILE A 625 -6.45 36.68 61.57
CA ILE A 625 -7.53 37.41 60.86
C ILE A 625 -8.84 37.20 61.62
N THR A 626 -9.28 38.25 62.32
CA THR A 626 -10.53 38.26 63.09
C THR A 626 -11.74 38.45 62.17
N VAL A 627 -12.73 37.56 62.26
CA VAL A 627 -14.03 37.69 61.56
C VAL A 627 -15.14 38.06 62.55
N PRO A 628 -15.91 39.14 62.34
CA PRO A 628 -17.04 39.51 63.21
C PRO A 628 -18.20 38.51 63.18
N SER A 629 -18.97 38.44 64.28
CA SER A 629 -20.04 37.46 64.48
C SER A 629 -21.45 38.07 64.40
N SER A 630 -22.36 37.42 63.67
CA SER A 630 -23.83 37.49 63.79
C SER A 630 -24.48 36.43 62.88
N HIS A 631 -25.51 35.67 63.24
CA HIS A 631 -26.17 35.42 64.54
C HIS A 631 -26.55 33.92 64.67
N LYS A 632 -27.08 33.49 65.83
CA LYS A 632 -27.41 32.07 66.15
C LYS A 632 -28.86 31.66 65.76
N PRO A 633 -29.17 30.34 65.69
CA PRO A 633 -30.40 29.78 65.09
C PRO A 633 -31.49 29.39 66.12
N VAL A 634 -32.35 28.40 65.81
CA VAL A 634 -33.51 27.81 66.54
C VAL A 634 -34.86 28.47 66.13
N THR A 635 -36.01 27.80 65.88
CA THR A 635 -36.55 26.43 66.19
C THR A 635 -37.20 25.83 64.89
N GLN A 636 -37.85 24.64 64.78
CA GLN A 636 -38.54 23.75 65.72
C GLN A 636 -38.52 22.24 65.29
N LYS A 637 -39.06 21.35 66.16
CA LYS A 637 -38.96 19.88 66.08
C LYS A 637 -40.06 19.19 65.25
N VAL A 638 -39.81 17.93 64.88
CA VAL A 638 -40.81 16.84 64.84
C VAL A 638 -40.22 15.63 65.60
N ASN A 639 -41.07 14.79 66.22
CA ASN A 639 -40.67 13.67 67.08
C ASN A 639 -40.54 12.32 66.33
N GLU A 640 -40.00 11.31 67.02
CA GLU A 640 -39.86 9.92 66.56
C GLU A 640 -41.10 9.04 66.81
N GLU A 641 -41.18 7.91 66.09
CA GLU A 641 -41.92 6.67 66.40
C GLU A 641 -43.47 6.69 66.48
N PRO A 642 -44.17 5.53 66.44
CA PRO A 642 -43.68 4.14 66.35
C PRO A 642 -44.24 3.28 65.18
N ARG A 643 -43.70 2.06 65.09
CA ARG A 643 -44.25 0.85 64.45
C ARG A 643 -45.53 0.33 65.18
N PRO A 644 -46.09 -0.86 64.84
CA PRO A 644 -46.35 -1.52 63.55
C PRO A 644 -47.85 -1.92 63.40
N LEU A 645 -48.23 -2.64 62.34
CA LEU A 645 -49.05 -3.86 62.50
C LEU A 645 -48.90 -4.83 61.30
N ASN A 646 -49.32 -6.09 61.51
CA ASN A 646 -49.12 -7.25 60.63
C ASN A 646 -50.35 -8.18 60.78
N ARG A 647 -50.48 -9.24 59.96
CA ARG A 647 -51.53 -10.31 59.90
C ARG A 647 -52.68 -10.09 58.87
N ARG A 648 -53.28 -11.14 58.26
CA ARG A 648 -52.97 -12.60 58.12
C ARG A 648 -53.90 -13.31 57.12
N ASN A 649 -53.40 -14.43 56.54
CA ASN A 649 -54.12 -15.65 56.12
C ASN A 649 -55.16 -15.53 54.95
N SER A 650 -55.59 -16.59 54.23
CA SER A 650 -55.65 -18.04 54.55
C SER A 650 -55.38 -19.01 53.37
N ARG A 651 -55.27 -20.30 53.71
CA ARG A 651 -55.14 -21.57 52.93
C ARG A 651 -56.07 -21.73 51.71
N ILE A 652 -55.84 -22.64 50.74
CA ILE A 652 -55.92 -24.14 50.73
C ILE A 652 -55.02 -24.67 49.56
N GLN A 653 -54.07 -25.61 49.72
CA GLN A 653 -54.15 -27.11 49.61
C GLN A 653 -54.81 -27.64 48.31
N GLU A 654 -54.42 -28.74 47.65
CA GLU A 654 -53.96 -30.07 48.11
C GLU A 654 -52.85 -30.73 47.21
N GLU A 655 -52.11 -31.69 47.80
CA GLU A 655 -51.52 -32.97 47.27
C GLU A 655 -50.68 -33.04 45.95
N ASN A 656 -49.45 -33.62 45.92
CA ASN A 656 -48.95 -35.01 46.17
C ASN A 656 -49.18 -35.99 44.97
N ILE A 657 -48.33 -36.98 44.62
CA ILE A 657 -47.21 -37.63 45.35
C ILE A 657 -46.17 -38.35 44.42
N SER A 658 -44.89 -38.43 44.86
CA SER A 658 -43.88 -39.52 44.58
C SER A 658 -43.38 -39.75 43.11
N THR A 659 -42.26 -40.43 42.78
CA THR A 659 -41.36 -41.37 43.51
C THR A 659 -39.90 -41.40 42.96
N ARG A 660 -38.87 -41.36 43.85
CA ARG A 660 -37.63 -42.20 44.00
C ARG A 660 -36.97 -42.92 42.76
N LYS A 661 -35.67 -43.28 42.71
CA LYS A 661 -34.43 -43.08 43.53
C LYS A 661 -33.20 -43.69 42.78
N ASP A 662 -31.97 -43.39 43.25
CA ASP A 662 -30.74 -44.24 43.34
C ASP A 662 -30.23 -45.09 42.12
N ALA A 663 -28.96 -45.49 41.96
CA ALA A 663 -27.64 -45.04 42.42
C ALA A 663 -26.53 -45.84 41.64
N GLU A 664 -25.26 -45.66 42.05
CA GLU A 664 -24.08 -46.51 41.77
C GLU A 664 -23.32 -46.40 40.42
N ALA A 665 -22.01 -46.31 40.58
CA ALA A 665 -20.91 -46.58 39.64
C ALA A 665 -20.07 -47.74 40.27
N PRO A 666 -18.95 -48.28 39.71
CA PRO A 666 -18.12 -47.78 38.60
C PRO A 666 -17.59 -48.87 37.63
N LEU A 667 -16.76 -48.48 36.66
CA LEU A 667 -15.43 -49.06 36.33
C LEU A 667 -14.93 -48.64 34.92
N SER A 668 -13.61 -48.44 34.80
CA SER A 668 -12.88 -48.03 33.58
C SER A 668 -12.09 -49.22 33.00
N PRO A 669 -11.31 -49.07 31.90
CA PRO A 669 -11.60 -48.48 30.59
C PRO A 669 -11.20 -49.42 29.42
N ARG A 670 -11.59 -49.12 28.16
CA ARG A 670 -10.78 -49.47 26.97
C ARG A 670 -11.11 -48.63 25.73
N TYR A 671 -10.10 -48.48 24.86
CA TYR A 671 -10.06 -47.58 23.70
C TYR A 671 -10.91 -48.03 22.52
N MET A 672 -11.49 -47.07 21.78
CA MET A 672 -11.21 -46.91 20.35
C MET A 672 -11.35 -45.45 19.90
N GLN A 673 -10.84 -45.14 18.70
CA GLN A 673 -10.65 -43.75 18.23
C GLN A 673 -11.94 -43.12 17.70
N ILE A 674 -12.07 -41.80 17.90
CA ILE A 674 -12.95 -40.93 17.09
C ILE A 674 -12.03 -39.96 16.34
N GLY A 675 -12.19 -39.87 15.02
CA GLY A 675 -11.36 -39.05 14.14
C GLY A 675 -11.69 -37.55 14.25
N SER A 676 -10.68 -36.71 14.06
CA SER A 676 -10.83 -35.25 14.01
C SER A 676 -11.49 -34.80 12.71
N PHE A 677 -12.55 -33.99 12.80
CA PHE A 677 -13.06 -33.25 11.64
C PHE A 677 -12.10 -32.12 11.26
N ALA A 678 -11.35 -32.34 10.18
CA ALA A 678 -10.60 -31.30 9.47
C ALA A 678 -11.19 -31.19 8.06
N THR A 679 -11.98 -30.14 7.81
CA THR A 679 -12.60 -29.90 6.48
C THR A 679 -11.59 -29.26 5.53
N THR A 680 -10.64 -30.06 5.06
CA THR A 680 -9.71 -29.65 4.00
C THR A 680 -10.44 -29.58 2.67
N MET A 681 -10.48 -28.41 2.03
CA MET A 681 -10.87 -28.27 0.63
C MET A 681 -9.74 -28.75 -0.29
N GLN A 682 -9.46 -30.06 -0.28
CA GLN A 682 -8.59 -30.70 -1.25
C GLN A 682 -9.29 -30.80 -2.61
N ARG A 683 -8.59 -30.47 -3.70
CA ARG A 683 -8.97 -30.95 -5.05
C ARG A 683 -8.97 -32.50 -5.00
N PRO A 684 -9.98 -33.19 -5.55
CA PRO A 684 -10.07 -34.64 -5.45
C PRO A 684 -9.00 -35.33 -6.31
N VAL A 685 -8.25 -36.26 -5.72
CA VAL A 685 -7.18 -37.01 -6.39
C VAL A 685 -7.79 -38.12 -7.25
N ASN A 686 -8.26 -37.76 -8.46
CA ASN A 686 -8.56 -38.69 -9.56
C ASN A 686 -8.79 -37.92 -10.88
N ARG A 687 -7.74 -37.31 -11.44
CA ARG A 687 -7.70 -36.93 -12.85
C ARG A 687 -7.13 -38.06 -13.71
N LYS A 688 -7.54 -38.12 -14.97
CA LYS A 688 -7.02 -39.10 -15.93
C LYS A 688 -5.69 -38.62 -16.48
N ARG A 689 -4.72 -39.52 -16.62
CA ARG A 689 -3.53 -39.23 -17.44
C ARG A 689 -3.93 -39.15 -18.91
N ARG A 690 -3.38 -38.13 -19.58
CA ARG A 690 -3.39 -37.94 -21.04
C ARG A 690 -3.03 -39.24 -21.78
N THR A 691 -3.77 -39.53 -22.85
CA THR A 691 -3.67 -40.82 -23.58
C THR A 691 -2.99 -40.74 -24.95
N ASN A 692 -2.72 -39.53 -25.46
CA ASN A 692 -2.11 -39.29 -26.77
C ASN A 692 -0.83 -38.46 -26.59
N PRO A 693 0.25 -38.69 -27.36
CA PRO A 693 1.49 -37.90 -27.24
C PRO A 693 1.29 -36.42 -27.66
N PRO A 694 2.21 -35.51 -27.31
CA PRO A 694 2.34 -34.19 -27.93
C PRO A 694 2.61 -34.28 -29.43
N GLN A 695 2.13 -33.31 -30.21
CA GLN A 695 2.25 -33.30 -31.67
C GLN A 695 2.69 -31.90 -32.15
N ASP A 696 3.85 -31.83 -32.80
CA ASP A 696 4.31 -30.58 -33.43
C ASP A 696 3.49 -30.23 -34.70
N ILE A 697 3.64 -28.97 -35.15
CA ILE A 697 2.96 -28.40 -36.32
C ILE A 697 3.19 -29.19 -37.63
N PHE A 698 4.34 -29.82 -37.83
CA PHE A 698 4.64 -30.62 -39.03
C PHE A 698 4.05 -32.01 -38.92
N GLN A 699 4.10 -32.63 -37.75
CA GLN A 699 3.42 -33.90 -37.47
C GLN A 699 1.90 -33.76 -37.65
N ALA A 700 1.30 -32.69 -37.11
CA ALA A 700 -0.11 -32.38 -37.30
C ALA A 700 -0.46 -32.15 -38.78
N ARG A 701 0.40 -31.41 -39.51
CA ARG A 701 0.17 -31.12 -40.93
C ARG A 701 0.32 -32.36 -41.83
N GLU A 702 1.25 -33.26 -41.55
CA GLU A 702 1.37 -34.54 -42.26
C GLU A 702 0.24 -35.52 -41.89
N GLU A 703 -0.22 -35.53 -40.64
CA GLU A 703 -1.41 -36.31 -40.24
C GLU A 703 -2.64 -35.88 -41.06
N VAL A 704 -2.94 -34.58 -41.11
CA VAL A 704 -4.02 -34.01 -41.94
C VAL A 704 -3.84 -34.39 -43.42
N LYS A 705 -2.63 -34.28 -43.98
CA LYS A 705 -2.34 -34.68 -45.37
C LYS A 705 -2.59 -36.18 -45.59
N SER A 706 -2.28 -37.04 -44.63
CA SER A 706 -2.53 -38.49 -44.72
C SER A 706 -4.03 -38.82 -44.74
N ARG A 707 -4.81 -38.21 -43.83
CA ARG A 707 -6.29 -38.27 -43.81
C ARG A 707 -6.87 -37.78 -45.15
N THR A 708 -6.30 -36.71 -45.71
CA THR A 708 -6.71 -36.15 -47.01
C THR A 708 -6.34 -37.05 -48.19
N LYS A 709 -5.25 -37.81 -48.14
CA LYS A 709 -4.92 -38.83 -49.16
C LYS A 709 -5.91 -40.01 -49.13
N MET A 710 -6.35 -40.46 -47.94
CA MET A 710 -7.38 -41.50 -47.82
C MET A 710 -8.75 -41.07 -48.38
N ARG A 711 -9.01 -39.75 -48.47
CA ARG A 711 -10.24 -39.17 -49.03
C ARG A 711 -10.51 -39.56 -50.50
N LEU A 712 -9.48 -39.89 -51.27
CA LEU A 712 -9.64 -40.39 -52.65
C LEU A 712 -10.27 -41.80 -52.73
N PHE A 713 -10.34 -42.54 -51.62
CA PHE A 713 -10.93 -43.89 -51.55
C PHE A 713 -12.34 -43.92 -50.93
N GLY A 714 -13.07 -42.80 -50.98
CA GLY A 714 -14.55 -42.84 -50.94
C GLY A 714 -15.25 -42.86 -49.58
N ARG A 715 -14.60 -42.43 -48.49
CA ARG A 715 -15.30 -42.13 -47.22
C ARG A 715 -15.57 -40.63 -47.06
N LYS A 716 -16.70 -40.30 -46.40
CA LYS A 716 -17.01 -38.94 -45.94
C LYS A 716 -15.90 -38.43 -45.01
N THR A 717 -15.83 -37.10 -44.86
CA THR A 717 -14.93 -36.40 -43.93
C THR A 717 -14.97 -37.01 -42.54
N THR A 718 -13.94 -37.78 -42.20
CA THR A 718 -13.64 -38.17 -40.82
C THR A 718 -13.24 -36.90 -40.07
N LYS A 719 -14.14 -36.39 -39.21
CA LYS A 719 -13.78 -35.42 -38.16
C LYS A 719 -12.59 -35.99 -37.37
N ASP A 720 -11.71 -35.14 -36.84
CA ASP A 720 -10.62 -35.59 -35.97
C ASP A 720 -11.19 -36.36 -34.75
N GLU A 721 -10.82 -37.63 -34.57
CA GLU A 721 -11.44 -38.50 -33.55
C GLU A 721 -11.10 -38.12 -32.11
N LEU A 722 -10.05 -37.32 -31.88
CA LEU A 722 -9.73 -36.74 -30.57
C LEU A 722 -10.61 -35.50 -30.34
N LEU A 723 -10.54 -34.51 -31.24
CA LEU A 723 -11.28 -33.25 -31.10
C LEU A 723 -12.81 -33.47 -31.07
N SER A 724 -13.32 -34.48 -31.80
CA SER A 724 -14.75 -34.84 -31.83
C SER A 724 -15.34 -35.26 -30.48
N ARG A 725 -14.49 -35.57 -29.48
CA ARG A 725 -14.91 -35.94 -28.12
C ARG A 725 -15.19 -34.72 -27.23
N HIS A 726 -14.72 -33.53 -27.62
CA HIS A 726 -14.68 -32.34 -26.78
C HIS A 726 -15.39 -31.12 -27.41
N PHE A 727 -15.37 -30.98 -28.75
CA PHE A 727 -15.94 -29.81 -29.44
C PHE A 727 -17.46 -29.83 -29.66
N SER A 728 -18.17 -30.85 -29.19
CA SER A 728 -19.63 -30.92 -29.33
C SER A 728 -20.32 -29.70 -28.73
N ASN A 729 -21.15 -29.02 -29.52
CA ASN A 729 -21.90 -27.81 -29.13
C ASN A 729 -21.03 -26.57 -28.78
N ARG A 730 -19.85 -26.44 -29.39
CA ARG A 730 -19.04 -25.21 -29.39
C ARG A 730 -19.10 -24.49 -30.75
N ASP A 731 -18.90 -23.18 -30.73
CA ASP A 731 -18.51 -22.33 -31.88
C ASP A 731 -17.01 -22.01 -31.76
N ILE A 732 -16.28 -21.99 -32.88
CA ILE A 732 -14.82 -21.75 -32.90
C ILE A 732 -14.50 -20.46 -33.65
N LYS A 733 -13.85 -19.50 -32.97
CA LYS A 733 -13.46 -18.20 -33.54
C LYS A 733 -11.97 -17.95 -33.38
N PHE A 734 -11.32 -17.54 -34.46
CA PHE A 734 -9.91 -17.13 -34.45
C PHE A 734 -9.78 -15.59 -34.41
N LEU A 735 -8.85 -15.09 -33.61
CA LEU A 735 -8.40 -13.70 -33.60
C LEU A 735 -6.90 -13.68 -33.93
N VAL A 736 -6.49 -12.92 -34.94
CA VAL A 736 -5.08 -12.78 -35.33
C VAL A 736 -4.61 -11.35 -35.10
N ASP A 737 -3.55 -11.21 -34.31
CA ASP A 737 -2.87 -9.94 -34.07
C ASP A 737 -2.09 -9.51 -35.33
N ASN A 738 -2.45 -8.36 -35.89
CA ASN A 738 -1.80 -7.80 -37.08
C ASN A 738 -1.00 -6.51 -36.80
N ALA A 739 -0.50 -6.32 -35.58
CA ALA A 739 0.49 -5.28 -35.28
C ALA A 739 1.78 -5.41 -36.11
N GLU A 740 2.52 -4.31 -36.27
CA GLU A 740 3.84 -4.23 -36.92
C GLU A 740 4.81 -5.31 -36.39
N SER A 741 4.78 -5.60 -35.09
CA SER A 741 5.66 -6.56 -34.42
C SER A 741 5.46 -8.02 -34.89
N MET A 742 4.27 -8.34 -35.40
CA MET A 742 3.90 -9.64 -35.99
C MET A 742 4.40 -9.81 -37.43
N SER A 743 4.87 -8.77 -38.12
CA SER A 743 5.29 -8.81 -39.53
C SER A 743 6.28 -9.95 -39.82
N ARG A 744 7.29 -10.13 -38.96
CA ARG A 744 8.32 -11.18 -39.05
C ARG A 744 7.81 -12.59 -38.77
N TYR A 745 6.63 -12.73 -38.16
CA TYR A 745 6.00 -14.00 -37.81
C TYR A 745 4.83 -14.35 -38.73
N TRP A 746 4.35 -13.42 -39.57
CA TRP A 746 3.11 -13.56 -40.34
C TRP A 746 3.03 -14.82 -41.21
N ALA A 747 4.15 -15.22 -41.84
CA ALA A 747 4.22 -16.45 -42.63
C ALA A 747 4.02 -17.71 -41.76
N ASN A 748 4.60 -17.73 -40.56
CA ASN A 748 4.45 -18.81 -39.59
C ASN A 748 3.04 -18.82 -38.99
N ALA A 749 2.49 -17.65 -38.67
CA ALA A 749 1.12 -17.49 -38.18
C ALA A 749 0.09 -17.99 -39.21
N LYS A 750 0.26 -17.66 -40.50
CA LYS A 750 -0.56 -18.20 -41.58
C LYS A 750 -0.46 -19.73 -41.69
N PHE A 751 0.76 -20.28 -41.62
CA PHE A 751 0.97 -21.73 -41.71
C PHE A 751 0.39 -22.50 -40.51
N LEU A 752 0.49 -21.95 -39.29
CA LEU A 752 -0.13 -22.52 -38.09
C LEU A 752 -1.65 -22.40 -38.14
N LEU A 753 -2.21 -21.22 -38.44
CA LEU A 753 -3.65 -21.00 -38.58
C LEU A 753 -4.27 -21.98 -39.59
N GLU A 754 -3.69 -22.12 -40.79
CA GLU A 754 -4.14 -23.08 -41.79
C GLU A 754 -4.13 -24.52 -41.26
N THR A 755 -3.12 -24.89 -40.46
CA THR A 755 -2.96 -26.23 -39.88
C THR A 755 -3.96 -26.49 -38.75
N LEU A 756 -4.23 -25.50 -37.89
CA LEU A 756 -5.25 -25.55 -36.83
C LEU A 756 -6.65 -25.71 -37.44
N ILE A 757 -6.99 -24.86 -38.43
CA ILE A 757 -8.24 -24.95 -39.20
C ILE A 757 -8.38 -26.34 -39.81
N LEU A 758 -7.34 -26.83 -40.51
CA LEU A 758 -7.35 -28.14 -41.15
C LEU A 758 -7.60 -29.31 -40.19
N LYS A 759 -7.15 -29.22 -38.94
CA LYS A 759 -7.38 -30.22 -37.87
C LYS A 759 -8.78 -30.07 -37.26
N ALA A 760 -9.29 -28.83 -37.15
CA ALA A 760 -10.61 -28.49 -36.61
C ALA A 760 -11.78 -28.54 -37.62
N ILE A 761 -11.53 -28.81 -38.92
CA ILE A 761 -12.58 -28.89 -39.96
C ILE A 761 -13.76 -29.77 -39.53
N GLY A 762 -14.94 -29.17 -39.57
CA GLY A 762 -16.20 -29.83 -39.26
C GLY A 762 -16.39 -30.15 -37.78
N GLN A 763 -15.53 -29.71 -36.86
CA GLN A 763 -15.85 -29.74 -35.42
C GLN A 763 -16.94 -28.71 -35.10
N ASP A 764 -16.82 -27.52 -35.69
CA ASP A 764 -17.92 -26.55 -35.73
C ASP A 764 -18.91 -26.91 -36.86
N ASP A 765 -20.18 -27.13 -36.46
CA ASP A 765 -21.27 -27.51 -37.35
C ASP A 765 -21.82 -26.34 -38.20
N ASN A 766 -21.62 -25.07 -37.81
CA ASN A 766 -21.83 -23.90 -38.69
C ASN A 766 -20.52 -23.46 -39.38
N GLY A 767 -19.38 -23.85 -38.83
CA GLY A 767 -18.06 -23.54 -39.35
C GLY A 767 -17.45 -22.33 -38.66
N MET A 768 -16.13 -22.24 -38.78
CA MET A 768 -15.28 -21.38 -37.97
C MET A 768 -15.30 -19.93 -38.45
N ASP A 769 -15.05 -19.01 -37.52
CA ASP A 769 -14.89 -17.58 -37.77
C ASP A 769 -13.40 -17.17 -37.72
N LEU A 770 -13.02 -16.11 -38.42
CA LEU A 770 -11.72 -15.44 -38.32
C LEU A 770 -11.91 -13.91 -38.29
N SER A 771 -11.15 -13.26 -37.41
CA SER A 771 -11.09 -11.80 -37.23
C SER A 771 -9.64 -11.37 -36.98
N PHE A 772 -9.35 -10.09 -37.21
CA PHE A 772 -8.04 -9.48 -36.97
C PHE A 772 -8.15 -8.38 -35.90
N THR A 773 -7.04 -8.03 -35.24
CA THR A 773 -7.06 -6.94 -34.24
C THR A 773 -7.30 -5.57 -34.89
N PHE A 774 -6.98 -5.41 -36.18
CA PHE A 774 -7.38 -4.27 -37.01
C PHE A 774 -7.94 -4.67 -38.38
N GLY A 775 -8.88 -3.87 -38.87
CA GLY A 775 -9.47 -4.00 -40.21
C GLY A 775 -10.84 -4.66 -40.22
N ASN A 776 -11.54 -4.56 -41.36
CA ASN A 776 -12.89 -5.14 -41.54
C ASN A 776 -12.86 -6.55 -42.19
N ILE A 777 -11.68 -7.05 -42.55
CA ILE A 777 -11.51 -8.38 -43.14
C ILE A 777 -11.88 -9.43 -42.09
N SER A 778 -12.77 -10.35 -42.46
CA SER A 778 -13.16 -11.47 -41.60
C SER A 778 -13.64 -12.66 -42.43
N VAL A 779 -13.53 -13.85 -41.84
CA VAL A 779 -14.22 -15.05 -42.32
C VAL A 779 -15.33 -15.34 -41.33
N GLN A 780 -16.51 -15.70 -41.84
CA GLN A 780 -17.69 -15.99 -41.04
C GLN A 780 -18.23 -17.37 -41.44
N ASN A 781 -18.47 -18.22 -40.44
CA ASN A 781 -19.21 -19.48 -40.54
C ASN A 781 -18.69 -20.36 -41.69
N SER A 782 -17.39 -20.75 -41.64
CA SER A 782 -16.76 -21.46 -42.74
C SER A 782 -15.83 -22.60 -42.36
N ASN A 783 -15.89 -23.67 -43.17
CA ASN A 783 -14.99 -24.82 -43.14
C ASN A 783 -14.11 -24.88 -44.43
N VAL A 784 -14.01 -23.76 -45.17
CA VAL A 784 -13.28 -23.66 -46.44
C VAL A 784 -11.92 -22.99 -46.21
N VAL A 785 -10.86 -23.81 -46.09
CA VAL A 785 -9.49 -23.38 -45.75
C VAL A 785 -9.00 -22.18 -46.57
N SER A 786 -9.26 -22.16 -47.89
CA SER A 786 -8.77 -21.08 -48.75
C SER A 786 -9.23 -19.71 -48.27
N LYS A 787 -10.49 -19.55 -47.84
CA LYS A 787 -11.00 -18.25 -47.35
C LYS A 787 -10.17 -17.67 -46.20
N PHE A 788 -9.61 -18.52 -45.35
CA PHE A 788 -8.75 -18.10 -44.24
C PHE A 788 -7.34 -17.77 -44.72
N THR A 789 -6.77 -18.51 -45.69
CA THR A 789 -5.47 -18.17 -46.27
C THR A 789 -5.54 -16.91 -47.14
N ASP A 790 -6.64 -16.73 -47.87
CA ASP A 790 -6.95 -15.56 -48.71
C ASP A 790 -7.09 -14.32 -47.82
N ALA A 791 -7.82 -14.44 -46.69
CA ALA A 791 -7.90 -13.38 -45.67
C ALA A 791 -6.55 -13.04 -45.03
N MET A 792 -5.65 -14.02 -44.83
CA MET A 792 -4.27 -13.76 -44.34
C MET A 792 -3.35 -13.12 -45.41
N ASP A 793 -3.70 -13.20 -46.70
CA ASP A 793 -2.97 -12.57 -47.80
C ASP A 793 -3.46 -11.16 -48.13
N ASP A 794 -4.68 -10.80 -47.71
CA ASP A 794 -5.30 -9.50 -47.96
C ASP A 794 -4.45 -8.33 -47.44
N GLN A 795 -4.34 -7.27 -48.24
CA GLN A 795 -3.50 -6.12 -47.91
C GLN A 795 -4.04 -5.30 -46.72
N GLU A 796 -5.32 -5.41 -46.37
CA GLU A 796 -5.93 -4.77 -45.19
C GLU A 796 -5.83 -5.62 -43.92
N ALA A 797 -5.64 -6.93 -44.04
CA ALA A 797 -5.44 -7.83 -42.90
C ALA A 797 -3.96 -7.95 -42.46
N ARG A 798 -3.02 -7.74 -43.38
CA ARG A 798 -1.58 -7.91 -43.12
C ARG A 798 -1.00 -6.81 -42.23
N PRO A 799 0.04 -7.13 -41.42
CA PRO A 799 0.81 -6.15 -40.66
C PRO A 799 1.34 -4.98 -41.51
N ARG A 800 1.35 -3.80 -40.89
CA ARG A 800 1.75 -2.52 -41.49
C ARG A 800 2.57 -1.72 -40.48
N ASP A 801 3.45 -0.87 -40.98
CA ASP A 801 4.27 0.04 -40.18
C ASP A 801 3.38 0.94 -39.29
N HIS A 802 3.81 1.16 -38.05
CA HIS A 802 3.13 1.96 -37.01
C HIS A 802 1.75 1.43 -36.55
N LEU A 803 1.42 0.17 -36.87
CA LEU A 803 0.21 -0.49 -36.37
C LEU A 803 0.51 -1.19 -35.04
N HIS A 804 -0.18 -0.81 -33.96
CA HIS A 804 0.10 -1.27 -32.60
C HIS A 804 -1.18 -1.73 -31.89
N THR A 805 -1.28 -3.02 -31.56
CA THR A 805 -2.52 -3.67 -31.08
C THR A 805 -2.98 -3.22 -29.70
N ASP A 806 -4.26 -2.83 -29.61
CA ASP A 806 -5.05 -2.83 -28.38
C ASP A 806 -5.86 -4.14 -28.30
N MET A 807 -5.31 -5.13 -27.59
CA MET A 807 -5.96 -6.44 -27.43
C MET A 807 -7.22 -6.35 -26.55
N LYS A 808 -7.34 -5.33 -25.68
CA LYS A 808 -8.54 -5.13 -24.86
C LYS A 808 -9.70 -4.65 -25.73
N GLY A 809 -9.47 -3.71 -26.65
CA GLY A 809 -10.46 -3.33 -27.66
C GLY A 809 -10.96 -4.54 -28.44
N SER A 810 -10.03 -5.30 -29.07
CA SER A 810 -10.38 -6.45 -29.92
C SER A 810 -11.14 -7.56 -29.19
N LEU A 811 -10.74 -7.91 -27.96
CA LEU A 811 -11.46 -8.92 -27.15
C LEU A 811 -12.81 -8.39 -26.67
N GLY A 812 -12.89 -7.11 -26.30
CA GLY A 812 -14.12 -6.46 -25.83
C GLY A 812 -15.26 -6.50 -26.85
N ASP A 813 -14.94 -6.26 -28.13
CA ASP A 813 -15.93 -6.33 -29.22
C ASP A 813 -16.45 -7.76 -29.44
N ILE A 814 -15.57 -8.78 -29.38
CA ILE A 814 -15.97 -10.19 -29.49
C ILE A 814 -16.87 -10.59 -28.30
N PHE A 815 -16.51 -10.20 -27.09
CA PHE A 815 -17.31 -10.46 -25.88
C PHE A 815 -18.67 -9.75 -25.93
N TYR A 816 -18.71 -8.52 -26.43
CA TYR A 816 -19.96 -7.77 -26.63
C TYR A 816 -20.85 -8.43 -27.68
N GLU A 817 -20.31 -8.84 -28.82
CA GLU A 817 -21.03 -9.59 -29.86
C GLU A 817 -21.65 -10.88 -29.29
N TYR A 818 -20.86 -11.67 -28.56
CA TYR A 818 -21.30 -12.92 -27.92
C TYR A 818 -22.53 -12.70 -27.01
N PHE A 819 -22.50 -11.67 -26.15
CA PHE A 819 -23.67 -11.29 -25.34
C PHE A 819 -24.87 -10.80 -26.16
N GLN A 820 -24.65 -10.10 -27.28
CA GLN A 820 -25.75 -9.59 -28.12
C GLN A 820 -26.43 -10.71 -28.92
N VAL A 821 -25.70 -11.70 -29.42
CA VAL A 821 -26.26 -12.88 -30.09
C VAL A 821 -27.15 -13.67 -29.13
N ALA A 822 -26.69 -13.89 -27.89
CA ALA A 822 -27.45 -14.59 -26.87
C ALA A 822 -28.75 -13.87 -26.48
N LYS A 823 -28.67 -12.57 -26.20
CA LYS A 823 -29.84 -11.73 -25.87
C LYS A 823 -30.89 -11.75 -26.99
N LYS A 824 -30.47 -11.74 -28.27
CA LYS A 824 -31.36 -11.81 -29.44
C LYS A 824 -32.01 -13.18 -29.62
N ARG A 825 -31.33 -14.28 -29.29
CA ARG A 825 -31.84 -15.65 -29.46
C ARG A 825 -32.71 -16.14 -28.29
N GLY A 826 -32.68 -15.45 -27.14
CA GLY A 826 -33.44 -15.84 -25.94
C GLY A 826 -32.95 -17.13 -25.26
N SER A 827 -31.87 -17.72 -25.78
CA SER A 827 -31.22 -18.92 -25.25
C SER A 827 -29.76 -18.93 -25.71
N TRP A 828 -28.86 -19.33 -24.82
CA TRP A 828 -27.47 -19.62 -25.17
C TRP A 828 -27.39 -21.03 -25.77
N SER A 829 -27.42 -21.11 -27.10
CA SER A 829 -27.45 -22.41 -27.80
C SER A 829 -26.11 -23.16 -27.80
N LYS A 830 -24.98 -22.45 -27.70
CA LYS A 830 -23.63 -22.99 -27.86
C LYS A 830 -22.60 -22.31 -26.93
N ASN A 831 -21.55 -23.05 -26.63
CA ASN A 831 -20.34 -22.55 -25.98
C ASN A 831 -19.40 -21.88 -27.00
N LEU A 832 -18.47 -21.04 -26.56
CA LEU A 832 -17.46 -20.40 -27.42
C LEU A 832 -16.05 -20.93 -27.13
N THR A 833 -15.22 -21.12 -28.16
CA THR A 833 -13.77 -21.25 -28.05
C THR A 833 -13.11 -20.22 -28.94
N LEU A 834 -12.35 -19.31 -28.32
CA LEU A 834 -11.66 -18.20 -28.96
C LEU A 834 -10.15 -18.48 -28.98
N ILE A 835 -9.54 -18.55 -30.17
CA ILE A 835 -8.11 -18.85 -30.32
C ILE A 835 -7.38 -17.61 -30.85
N VAL A 836 -6.43 -17.09 -30.07
CA VAL A 836 -5.76 -15.81 -30.29
C VAL A 836 -4.30 -16.02 -30.68
N LEU A 837 -3.93 -15.65 -31.91
CA LEU A 837 -2.56 -15.71 -32.42
C LEU A 837 -1.91 -14.33 -32.25
N THR A 838 -0.94 -14.19 -31.35
CA THR A 838 -0.32 -12.89 -30.98
C THR A 838 1.14 -13.06 -30.54
N ASP A 839 1.97 -12.02 -30.62
CA ASP A 839 3.28 -12.02 -29.94
C ASP A 839 3.17 -11.67 -28.45
N GLY A 840 1.98 -11.22 -28.02
CA GLY A 840 1.63 -10.81 -26.66
C GLY A 840 2.14 -9.42 -26.26
N LYS A 841 2.67 -8.62 -27.20
CA LYS A 841 3.28 -7.32 -26.89
C LYS A 841 2.27 -6.21 -26.63
N TRP A 842 1.23 -6.12 -27.46
CA TRP A 842 0.12 -5.16 -27.37
C TRP A 842 0.59 -3.71 -27.15
N ASP A 843 1.50 -3.25 -28.02
CA ASP A 843 2.10 -1.91 -27.94
C ASP A 843 1.12 -0.74 -28.17
N GLY A 844 -0.15 -1.02 -28.52
CA GLY A 844 -1.22 -0.02 -28.58
C GLY A 844 -1.82 0.34 -27.21
N MET A 845 -1.43 -0.36 -26.15
CA MET A 845 -1.98 -0.19 -24.80
C MET A 845 -0.96 0.46 -23.84
N GLU A 846 -1.37 1.53 -23.14
CA GLU A 846 -0.60 2.07 -22.01
C GLU A 846 -0.59 1.09 -20.81
N ASP A 847 -1.76 0.54 -20.45
CA ASP A 847 -1.90 -0.56 -19.50
C ASP A 847 -2.15 -1.89 -20.22
N LYS A 848 -1.05 -2.58 -20.53
CA LYS A 848 -1.06 -3.91 -21.16
C LYS A 848 -1.64 -5.02 -20.28
N ASN A 849 -1.83 -4.77 -18.98
CA ASN A 849 -2.48 -5.69 -18.05
C ASN A 849 -3.98 -5.40 -17.91
N GLY A 850 -4.50 -4.39 -18.62
CA GLY A 850 -5.92 -4.05 -18.66
C GLY A 850 -6.79 -5.12 -19.34
N VAL A 851 -6.18 -6.09 -20.02
CA VAL A 851 -6.82 -7.30 -20.58
C VAL A 851 -7.28 -8.24 -19.46
N ASP A 852 -6.48 -8.41 -18.40
CA ASP A 852 -6.84 -9.21 -17.23
C ASP A 852 -8.20 -8.79 -16.66
N THR A 853 -8.33 -7.50 -16.35
CA THR A 853 -9.55 -6.91 -15.79
C THR A 853 -10.75 -7.11 -16.71
N MET A 854 -10.56 -7.03 -18.03
CA MET A 854 -11.62 -7.31 -19.00
C MET A 854 -12.04 -8.78 -19.01
N ILE A 855 -11.10 -9.72 -19.01
CA ILE A 855 -11.41 -11.16 -19.00
C ILE A 855 -12.09 -11.54 -17.66
N ILE A 856 -11.69 -10.92 -16.56
CA ILE A 856 -12.34 -11.07 -15.24
C ILE A 856 -13.76 -10.49 -15.27
N GLU A 857 -13.97 -9.27 -15.78
CA GLU A 857 -15.31 -8.66 -15.93
C GLU A 857 -16.21 -9.48 -16.86
N PHE A 858 -15.67 -10.04 -17.93
CA PHE A 858 -16.37 -10.92 -18.87
C PHE A 858 -16.75 -12.26 -18.20
N GLY A 859 -15.78 -12.96 -17.62
CA GLY A 859 -16.00 -14.23 -16.91
C GLY A 859 -17.05 -14.09 -15.80
N ASN A 860 -16.99 -13.02 -15.01
CA ASN A 860 -18.00 -12.68 -14.00
C ASN A 860 -19.41 -12.48 -14.60
N GLN A 861 -19.52 -11.89 -15.79
CA GLN A 861 -20.80 -11.72 -16.49
C GLN A 861 -21.33 -13.07 -17.02
N VAL A 862 -20.47 -13.91 -17.60
CA VAL A 862 -20.85 -15.27 -18.02
C VAL A 862 -21.29 -16.11 -16.81
N GLN A 863 -20.56 -16.07 -15.70
CA GLN A 863 -20.89 -16.76 -14.44
C GLN A 863 -22.25 -16.32 -13.86
N LYS A 864 -22.55 -15.02 -13.87
CA LYS A 864 -23.86 -14.48 -13.44
C LYS A 864 -25.04 -14.96 -14.29
N ILE A 865 -24.81 -15.40 -15.52
CA ILE A 865 -25.86 -15.78 -16.47
C ILE A 865 -26.00 -17.31 -16.60
N PHE A 866 -24.88 -18.05 -16.59
CA PHE A 866 -24.85 -19.51 -16.71
C PHE A 866 -24.74 -20.24 -15.36
N GLY A 867 -24.46 -19.53 -14.26
CA GLY A 867 -24.15 -20.13 -12.97
C GLY A 867 -22.72 -20.68 -12.93
N ASN A 868 -22.56 -22.01 -12.98
CA ASN A 868 -21.27 -22.65 -12.71
C ASN A 868 -20.39 -22.75 -13.97
N LEU A 869 -19.29 -21.99 -14.01
CA LEU A 869 -18.30 -22.01 -15.09
C LEU A 869 -17.50 -23.32 -15.24
N LYS A 870 -17.67 -24.33 -14.35
CA LYS A 870 -16.97 -25.64 -14.48
C LYS A 870 -17.19 -26.38 -15.80
N HIS A 871 -18.24 -26.06 -16.56
CA HIS A 871 -18.44 -26.61 -17.91
C HIS A 871 -17.82 -25.75 -19.03
N ARG A 872 -16.98 -24.78 -18.65
CA ARG A 872 -16.20 -23.85 -19.49
C ARG A 872 -17.00 -23.37 -20.72
N PRO A 873 -18.12 -22.64 -20.51
CA PRO A 873 -19.02 -22.20 -21.58
C PRO A 873 -18.38 -21.21 -22.55
N VAL A 874 -17.31 -20.54 -22.12
CA VAL A 874 -16.34 -19.88 -22.99
C VAL A 874 -14.96 -20.44 -22.66
N SER A 875 -14.07 -20.50 -23.65
CA SER A 875 -12.63 -20.71 -23.46
C SER A 875 -11.83 -19.77 -24.37
N ILE A 876 -10.63 -19.41 -23.93
CA ILE A 876 -9.69 -18.52 -24.62
C ILE A 876 -8.32 -19.19 -24.68
N GLU A 877 -7.76 -19.36 -25.87
CA GLU A 877 -6.45 -19.97 -26.09
C GLU A 877 -5.49 -18.88 -26.61
N PHE A 878 -4.37 -18.62 -25.94
CA PHE A 878 -3.35 -17.68 -26.42
C PHE A 878 -2.15 -18.43 -27.00
N ILE A 879 -1.88 -18.23 -28.29
CA ILE A 879 -0.75 -18.82 -29.01
C ILE A 879 0.33 -17.77 -29.24
N GLN A 880 1.48 -17.87 -28.55
CA GLN A 880 2.55 -16.88 -28.69
C GLN A 880 3.37 -17.05 -29.97
N PHE A 881 3.71 -15.94 -30.61
CA PHE A 881 4.75 -15.87 -31.63
C PHE A 881 6.01 -15.17 -31.09
N GLY A 882 7.05 -15.95 -30.83
CA GLY A 882 8.34 -15.47 -30.35
C GLY A 882 8.45 -15.40 -28.82
N HIS A 883 9.61 -14.95 -28.35
CA HIS A 883 10.05 -15.13 -26.96
C HIS A 883 10.32 -13.78 -26.26
N ASP A 884 9.40 -12.81 -26.34
CA ASP A 884 9.51 -11.59 -25.53
C ASP A 884 9.13 -11.91 -24.06
N PRO A 885 10.05 -11.82 -23.09
CA PRO A 885 9.79 -12.30 -21.73
C PRO A 885 8.64 -11.56 -21.03
N ASN A 886 8.39 -10.29 -21.39
CA ASN A 886 7.31 -9.51 -20.82
C ASN A 886 5.95 -9.90 -21.40
N ALA A 887 5.93 -10.41 -22.64
CA ALA A 887 4.74 -10.98 -23.25
C ALA A 887 4.47 -12.40 -22.72
N THR A 888 5.49 -13.26 -22.64
CA THR A 888 5.36 -14.62 -22.09
C THR A 888 4.88 -14.58 -20.63
N SER A 889 5.47 -13.70 -19.80
CA SER A 889 5.03 -13.47 -18.42
C SER A 889 3.63 -12.85 -18.30
N ARG A 890 3.16 -12.13 -19.33
CA ARG A 890 1.78 -11.60 -19.37
C ARG A 890 0.77 -12.69 -19.70
N LEU A 891 1.07 -13.54 -20.68
CA LEU A 891 0.16 -14.59 -21.13
C LEU A 891 0.06 -15.72 -20.11
N ARG A 892 1.18 -16.18 -19.53
CA ARG A 892 1.17 -17.10 -18.37
C ARG A 892 0.34 -16.55 -17.19
N ARG A 893 0.35 -15.24 -16.96
CA ARG A 893 -0.45 -14.60 -15.90
C ARG A 893 -1.95 -14.50 -16.22
N LEU A 894 -2.34 -14.60 -17.50
CA LEU A 894 -3.74 -14.76 -17.90
C LEU A 894 -4.22 -16.22 -17.81
N ASP A 895 -3.29 -17.16 -17.79
CA ASP A 895 -3.49 -18.61 -17.60
C ASP A 895 -3.54 -18.93 -16.08
N ASP A 896 -2.39 -18.93 -15.39
CA ASP A 896 -2.23 -19.27 -13.97
C ASP A 896 -3.09 -18.42 -13.01
N ASP A 897 -3.09 -17.10 -13.20
CA ASP A 897 -3.36 -16.14 -12.11
C ASP A 897 -4.85 -15.76 -12.00
N LEU A 898 -5.67 -16.06 -13.01
CA LEU A 898 -7.11 -15.74 -13.03
C LEU A 898 -7.93 -16.56 -12.04
N VAL A 899 -7.47 -17.77 -11.68
CA VAL A 899 -8.10 -18.63 -10.68
C VAL A 899 -8.12 -17.97 -9.30
N TYR A 900 -7.08 -17.21 -8.95
CA TYR A 900 -7.05 -16.41 -7.70
C TYR A 900 -8.00 -15.21 -7.73
N SER A 901 -8.53 -14.86 -8.89
CA SER A 901 -9.52 -13.78 -9.09
C SER A 901 -10.97 -14.29 -9.12
N GLY A 902 -11.19 -15.58 -8.82
CA GLY A 902 -12.52 -16.20 -8.75
C GLY A 902 -13.08 -16.70 -10.09
N ILE A 903 -12.35 -16.49 -11.19
CA ILE A 903 -12.68 -17.04 -12.51
C ILE A 903 -12.08 -18.44 -12.62
N PRO A 904 -12.87 -19.51 -12.78
CA PRO A 904 -12.32 -20.82 -13.09
C PRO A 904 -11.53 -20.79 -14.39
N ASP A 905 -10.53 -21.65 -14.48
CA ASP A 905 -9.74 -21.92 -15.67
C ASP A 905 -10.63 -22.03 -16.94
N ILE A 906 -10.51 -20.99 -17.77
CA ILE A 906 -11.12 -20.79 -19.09
C ILE A 906 -10.14 -20.10 -20.05
N VAL A 907 -8.88 -19.94 -19.64
CA VAL A 907 -7.81 -19.29 -20.41
C VAL A 907 -6.58 -20.17 -20.28
N ASP A 908 -5.94 -20.49 -21.41
CA ASP A 908 -4.72 -21.29 -21.45
C ASP A 908 -3.74 -20.67 -22.47
N PHE A 909 -2.47 -21.02 -22.35
CA PHE A 909 -1.35 -20.47 -23.08
C PHE A 909 -0.43 -21.55 -23.67
N GLU A 910 0.03 -21.35 -24.91
CA GLU A 910 1.00 -22.20 -25.60
C GLU A 910 1.88 -21.37 -26.54
N HIS A 911 3.15 -21.74 -26.72
CA HIS A 911 4.02 -21.11 -27.72
C HIS A 911 3.77 -21.74 -29.11
N CYS A 912 3.89 -21.00 -30.22
CA CYS A 912 3.59 -21.48 -31.58
C CYS A 912 4.44 -22.67 -32.10
N SER A 913 5.33 -23.23 -31.27
CA SER A 913 6.13 -24.43 -31.52
C SER A 913 5.82 -25.60 -30.57
N GLY A 914 4.86 -25.45 -29.66
CA GLY A 914 4.42 -26.48 -28.71
C GLY A 914 3.39 -27.45 -29.30
N ASP A 915 2.52 -28.00 -28.47
CA ASP A 915 1.59 -29.07 -28.86
C ASP A 915 0.34 -28.53 -29.54
N VAL A 916 0.15 -28.90 -30.81
CA VAL A 916 -1.02 -28.53 -31.62
C VAL A 916 -2.34 -29.07 -31.04
N ASN A 917 -2.29 -30.07 -30.17
CA ASN A 917 -3.47 -30.54 -29.44
C ASN A 917 -3.78 -29.66 -28.22
N LYS A 918 -2.76 -29.13 -27.51
CA LYS A 918 -2.95 -28.12 -26.46
C LYS A 918 -3.59 -26.86 -27.07
N MET A 919 -3.01 -26.31 -28.14
CA MET A 919 -3.52 -25.17 -28.95
C MET A 919 -4.97 -25.26 -29.46
N LEU A 920 -5.66 -26.39 -29.26
CA LEU A 920 -7.06 -26.61 -29.65
C LEU A 920 -7.95 -27.10 -28.50
N LEU A 921 -7.38 -27.59 -27.39
CA LEU A 921 -8.14 -28.23 -26.30
C LEU A 921 -7.78 -27.72 -24.91
N GLY A 922 -6.59 -27.14 -24.72
CA GLY A 922 -6.02 -26.79 -23.42
C GLY A 922 -6.97 -25.94 -22.57
N SER A 923 -7.37 -24.78 -23.12
CA SER A 923 -8.33 -23.86 -22.50
C SER A 923 -9.69 -24.45 -22.12
N PHE A 924 -10.01 -25.70 -22.51
CA PHE A 924 -11.22 -26.37 -22.01
C PHE A 924 -11.20 -27.87 -21.71
N VAL A 925 -10.05 -28.55 -21.63
CA VAL A 925 -9.99 -30.00 -21.40
C VAL A 925 -8.98 -30.37 -20.31
N GLU A 926 -9.51 -30.77 -19.14
CA GLU A 926 -8.76 -31.13 -17.92
C GLU A 926 -7.66 -32.22 -18.06
N GLU A 927 -7.55 -32.88 -19.23
CA GLU A 927 -6.47 -33.83 -19.54
C GLU A 927 -5.20 -33.13 -20.08
N TYR A 928 -5.21 -31.79 -20.23
CA TYR A 928 -4.08 -30.95 -20.68
C TYR A 928 -3.55 -29.97 -19.60
N ASP A 929 -4.28 -29.78 -18.50
CA ASP A 929 -3.91 -28.88 -17.38
C ASP A 929 -2.60 -29.27 -16.65
N ASP A 930 -2.16 -30.53 -16.71
CA ASP A 930 -1.18 -31.13 -15.79
C ASP A 930 0.19 -31.50 -16.46
N ASP A 931 0.49 -30.96 -17.66
CA ASP A 931 1.53 -31.46 -18.59
C ASP A 931 2.85 -30.63 -18.69
N GLU A 932 3.08 -29.58 -17.86
CA GLU A 932 4.36 -28.80 -17.87
C GLU A 932 5.55 -29.59 -17.25
N GLU A 933 6.19 -30.47 -18.04
CA GLU A 933 7.64 -30.70 -17.89
C GLU A 933 8.42 -29.55 -18.57
N PRO A 934 9.37 -28.88 -17.89
CA PRO A 934 10.08 -27.75 -18.46
C PRO A 934 11.10 -28.23 -19.51
N ALA A 935 10.88 -27.87 -20.77
CA ALA A 935 11.76 -28.19 -21.88
C ALA A 935 13.18 -27.60 -21.66
N THR A 936 14.16 -28.49 -21.43
CA THR A 936 15.54 -28.11 -21.12
C THR A 936 16.40 -27.79 -22.36
N MET A 937 17.54 -27.13 -22.11
CA MET A 937 18.68 -26.87 -23.02
C MET A 937 18.60 -25.57 -23.86
N SER A 938 19.68 -24.81 -24.02
CA SER A 938 21.02 -24.88 -23.39
C SER A 938 21.71 -23.52 -23.30
N ILE A 939 22.41 -23.29 -22.18
CA ILE A 939 23.39 -22.21 -22.03
C ILE A 939 24.75 -22.72 -22.54
N ILE A 940 25.48 -21.89 -23.30
CA ILE A 940 26.90 -22.08 -23.56
C ILE A 940 27.67 -20.85 -23.04
N SER A 941 28.44 -21.08 -21.98
CA SER A 941 29.50 -20.24 -21.42
C SER A 941 30.81 -20.40 -22.25
N GLU A 942 31.83 -19.53 -22.24
CA GLU A 942 32.09 -18.29 -21.47
C GLU A 942 33.24 -17.46 -22.13
N LEU A 943 33.31 -16.16 -21.80
CA LEU A 943 34.52 -15.30 -21.65
C LEU A 943 35.44 -14.96 -22.86
N ASP A 944 36.33 -13.98 -22.61
CA ASP A 944 37.03 -13.12 -23.58
C ASP A 944 38.38 -13.65 -24.15
N GLY A 945 38.73 -13.23 -25.38
CA GLY A 945 40.08 -13.37 -25.94
C GLY A 945 40.24 -12.91 -27.40
N VAL A 946 41.27 -12.12 -27.69
CA VAL A 946 41.62 -11.51 -29.01
C VAL A 946 43.16 -11.55 -29.16
N PRO A 947 43.82 -11.72 -30.34
CA PRO A 947 43.34 -11.68 -31.75
C PRO A 947 43.79 -12.85 -32.70
N LEU A 948 43.26 -12.83 -33.94
CA LEU A 948 43.88 -13.26 -35.23
C LEU A 948 44.42 -14.70 -35.44
N THR A 949 43.77 -15.48 -36.32
CA THR A 949 44.30 -15.90 -37.65
C THR A 949 43.21 -16.62 -38.49
N GLU A 950 43.52 -17.15 -39.69
CA GLU A 950 42.57 -17.28 -40.80
C GLU A 950 42.07 -18.72 -41.13
N THR A 951 40.82 -18.82 -41.62
CA THR A 951 40.23 -19.90 -42.46
C THR A 951 39.97 -21.29 -41.81
N PRO A 952 39.19 -22.21 -42.45
CA PRO A 952 37.78 -21.96 -42.77
C PRO A 952 36.81 -23.15 -42.46
N LEU A 953 35.54 -22.80 -42.20
CA LEU A 953 34.30 -23.57 -42.47
C LEU A 953 34.20 -25.06 -42.08
N GLN A 954 33.44 -25.34 -41.01
CA GLN A 954 32.35 -26.32 -41.04
C GLN A 954 31.24 -25.90 -40.05
N GLN A 955 29.99 -25.79 -40.53
CA GLN A 955 28.82 -25.38 -39.74
C GLN A 955 27.76 -26.51 -39.72
N PRO A 956 27.15 -26.82 -38.56
CA PRO A 956 25.85 -27.49 -38.50
C PRO A 956 24.72 -26.57 -38.98
N THR A 957 23.62 -27.15 -39.48
CA THR A 957 22.59 -26.43 -40.24
C THR A 957 21.37 -25.98 -39.44
N ASN A 958 20.82 -24.82 -39.79
CA ASN A 958 19.54 -24.31 -39.31
C ASN A 958 18.38 -25.27 -39.63
N TYR A 959 17.41 -25.38 -38.70
CA TYR A 959 16.06 -25.81 -39.06
C TYR A 959 15.31 -24.61 -39.69
N PHE A 960 14.57 -24.88 -40.77
CA PHE A 960 13.98 -23.92 -41.74
C PHE A 960 15.00 -23.19 -42.66
N PRO A 961 15.05 -23.56 -43.96
CA PRO A 961 15.89 -22.89 -44.94
C PRO A 961 15.21 -21.64 -45.52
N THR A 962 15.91 -20.50 -45.54
CA THR A 962 15.49 -19.29 -46.25
C THR A 962 15.84 -19.42 -47.75
N SER A 963 14.93 -19.95 -48.56
CA SER A 963 15.13 -20.09 -50.01
C SER A 963 14.92 -18.75 -50.74
N SER A 964 16.02 -18.10 -51.14
CA SER A 964 16.00 -16.85 -51.93
C SER A 964 17.12 -16.86 -52.99
N THR A 965 16.83 -17.40 -54.18
CA THR A 965 17.72 -17.34 -55.36
C THR A 965 16.91 -17.36 -56.65
N ALA A 966 16.93 -16.25 -57.39
CA ALA A 966 16.56 -16.17 -58.81
C ALA A 966 17.26 -14.97 -59.47
N GLU A 967 18.51 -15.20 -59.89
CA GLU A 967 19.22 -14.44 -60.93
C GLU A 967 18.48 -14.59 -62.28
N THR A 968 18.61 -13.76 -63.32
CA THR A 968 19.27 -12.45 -63.57
C THR A 968 18.67 -11.82 -64.85
N GLY A 969 18.89 -10.51 -65.09
CA GLY A 969 19.12 -10.01 -66.47
C GLY A 969 18.23 -8.90 -67.06
N LEU A 970 18.90 -7.84 -67.56
CA LEU A 970 18.56 -7.00 -68.73
C LEU A 970 17.23 -6.21 -68.77
N PHE A 971 17.28 -4.89 -68.47
CA PHE A 971 17.60 -3.86 -69.48
C PHE A 971 17.95 -2.50 -68.84
N GLU A 972 18.15 -1.45 -69.66
CA GLU A 972 19.05 -0.33 -69.36
C GLU A 972 18.43 0.98 -68.78
N LEU A 973 19.35 1.75 -68.21
CA LEU A 973 19.33 3.15 -67.77
C LEU A 973 18.42 4.14 -68.54
N ALA A 974 17.80 5.05 -67.76
CA ALA A 974 17.72 6.46 -68.12
C ALA A 974 17.79 7.35 -66.87
N THR A 975 18.81 8.20 -66.75
CA THR A 975 18.97 9.16 -65.64
C THR A 975 18.38 10.53 -65.97
N ARG A 976 17.73 11.20 -65.00
CA ARG A 976 17.54 12.67 -64.98
C ARG A 976 17.14 13.20 -63.60
N GLN A 977 18.02 14.02 -63.02
CA GLN A 977 17.71 15.04 -62.01
C GLN A 977 17.55 16.42 -62.71
N PRO A 978 17.28 17.52 -62.00
CA PRO A 978 16.19 17.80 -61.05
C PRO A 978 15.48 19.14 -61.43
N ILE A 979 14.58 19.67 -60.59
CA ILE A 979 14.22 21.12 -60.35
C ILE A 979 12.97 21.14 -59.44
N SER A 980 12.99 21.74 -58.23
CA SER A 980 12.67 23.15 -57.87
C SER A 980 11.23 23.59 -58.26
N SER A 981 10.47 24.37 -57.49
CA SER A 981 10.61 25.08 -56.19
C SER A 981 9.16 25.44 -55.69
N GLN A 982 8.81 26.19 -54.62
CA GLN A 982 9.37 27.37 -53.94
C GLN A 982 8.77 27.55 -52.52
N VAL A 983 9.51 28.20 -51.61
CA VAL A 983 8.94 29.12 -50.59
C VAL A 983 9.93 30.29 -50.38
N ARG A 984 9.48 31.54 -50.55
CA ARG A 984 10.20 32.79 -50.16
C ARG A 984 9.23 33.97 -50.22
N ARG A 985 9.17 34.89 -49.25
CA ARG A 985 10.04 36.08 -49.01
C ARG A 985 9.52 36.77 -47.72
N ASN A 986 10.18 37.68 -46.99
CA ASN A 986 11.45 38.45 -47.03
C ASN A 986 11.64 39.02 -45.57
N THR A 987 12.71 39.61 -45.02
CA THR A 987 14.20 39.75 -45.18
C THR A 987 14.68 40.43 -43.85
N ALA A 988 15.94 40.80 -43.52
CA ALA A 988 17.17 41.07 -44.27
C ALA A 988 18.46 40.92 -43.40
N THR A 989 19.62 41.07 -44.06
CA THR A 989 20.92 41.68 -43.64
C THR A 989 21.29 41.96 -42.17
N ALA A 990 22.55 41.81 -41.71
CA ALA A 990 23.77 41.24 -42.32
C ALA A 990 24.93 41.09 -41.28
N GLU A 991 25.93 40.26 -41.57
CA GLU A 991 27.26 40.23 -40.89
C GLU A 991 28.32 41.05 -41.67
N PRO A 992 29.58 41.20 -41.18
CA PRO A 992 30.61 40.23 -41.62
C PRO A 992 31.79 39.91 -40.65
N GLN A 993 32.33 38.69 -40.83
CA GLN A 993 33.76 38.28 -40.87
C GLN A 993 34.63 38.07 -39.59
N ARG A 994 35.01 36.79 -39.44
CA ARG A 994 36.32 36.17 -39.07
C ARG A 994 37.55 37.08 -38.91
N GLU A 995 38.45 36.67 -38.00
CA GLU A 995 39.81 36.23 -38.40
C GLU A 995 40.37 35.10 -37.50
N GLN A 996 41.64 34.70 -37.70
CA GLN A 996 42.26 33.48 -37.14
C GLN A 996 43.26 33.78 -36.01
N PHE A 997 43.68 32.77 -35.23
CA PHE A 997 45.11 32.43 -35.03
C PHE A 997 45.28 31.05 -34.37
N THR A 998 46.50 30.49 -34.36
CA THR A 998 46.78 29.15 -33.80
C THR A 998 48.09 29.04 -32.99
N ARG A 999 48.02 28.15 -31.98
CA ARG A 999 49.10 27.26 -31.45
C ARG A 999 50.10 27.75 -30.38
N SER A 1000 50.46 26.78 -29.54
CA SER A 1000 51.57 26.72 -28.55
C SER A 1000 51.36 27.51 -27.23
N SER A 1001 51.80 27.07 -26.04
CA SER A 1001 52.69 25.93 -25.68
C SER A 1001 52.29 25.20 -24.38
N ARG A 1002 52.83 23.99 -24.21
CA ARG A 1002 52.81 23.10 -23.01
C ARG A 1002 52.96 23.79 -21.64
N HIS A 1003 52.37 23.19 -20.59
CA HIS A 1003 53.11 22.65 -19.41
C HIS A 1003 52.31 21.51 -18.74
N SER A 1004 52.87 20.84 -17.72
CA SER A 1004 52.59 19.43 -17.40
C SER A 1004 51.98 19.12 -16.02
N TYR A 1005 51.44 17.90 -15.89
CA TYR A 1005 50.92 17.27 -14.66
C TYR A 1005 51.90 17.20 -13.48
N HIS A 1006 51.35 17.17 -12.27
CA HIS A 1006 51.70 16.17 -11.24
C HIS A 1006 50.53 15.95 -10.26
N PRO A 1007 50.21 14.71 -9.84
CA PRO A 1007 49.17 14.42 -8.86
C PRO A 1007 49.71 14.09 -7.46
N ARG A 1008 48.85 14.25 -6.44
CA ARG A 1008 48.83 13.48 -5.19
C ARG A 1008 47.43 13.47 -4.60
#